data_AF-A0AAD5GDP4-F1
#
_entry.id   AF-A0AAD5GDP4-F1
#
_cell.length_a   1.000
_cell.length_b   1.000
_cell.length_c   1.000
_cell.angle_alpha   90.00
_cell.angle_beta   90.00
_cell.angle_gamma   90.00
#
_symmetry.space_group_name_H-M   'P 1'
#
loop_
_entity.id
_entity.type
_entity.pdbx_description
1 polymer ?
#
loop_
_entity_poly.entity_id
_entity_poly.type
_entity_poly.pdbx_seq_one_letter_code
_entity_poly.pdbx_strand_id
1 'polypeptide(L)'
;MKMFGVKTLLMILFLNVMLASMVTEGASGNKVKRVKPPKPVQELLTCKSRKSKCFMKRIKCPIECPKVKPKNPKDKACFLDCYSPKCEAHVNQIAMDLELHVMTHGGDGIVFYFHGKSNEHFTLISDSNLQINARFIGLRPEGRTRDYTWIQALGLKFGNHNFTLEATRAEKWDDNVDHLKLSHDGMELHIPEGDSSEWSSTKGDIQVERTSTTNSLTITILDLVEISVNVIPVSEGDSKIHNYQIPSNDSFAHLEVQFRFFGLSSNVEGILGRTYRPDFENLAKPGVAMPVVGGDDKYKTSSLLATDCALCVFSPNEMKMLSVKTFFMILLLHAMLASLVTEAASGNKVKRVKPPKPVKPIQEILTCKSRKSKCFKKRITCPIECPKVKPKNPKDKACFLDCSSPKCEAVCKSRKPNCNGPGAACYDPRFIGGDGIVFYFHGKSNEHFTLISDTNLQINARRTRDYTWIQALGLKFGHHDFTLEATRTEKWDDNVDHLKLSHDGMELIIPEGDSSEWNSTEGDIQVERTSSTNSLTITIPNLAEIFVNVIPVSEEDSKIHNYQIPSNDSFAHLEVQFRFFGLSSNVEGILGRTYRPDFENPAKPGVAMPVIGGDDKYKTSSLLATDCALCVFSPDNIKDEDDSLMMEYDMLKCQGGGNGIACKK
;
A
#
# COMPACT_ATOMS: atom_id res chain seq x y z
N MET A 1 86.99 -27.64 20.80
CA MET A 1 86.63 -28.58 19.72
C MET A 1 85.12 -28.60 19.55
N LYS A 2 84.68 -28.17 18.36
CA LYS A 2 83.46 -28.49 17.59
C LYS A 2 82.04 -28.30 18.17
N MET A 3 81.39 -27.29 17.56
CA MET A 3 80.09 -27.27 16.85
C MET A 3 78.78 -26.95 17.59
N PHE A 4 77.97 -26.17 16.84
CA PHE A 4 76.62 -25.61 17.08
C PHE A 4 76.60 -24.35 17.96
N GLY A 5 76.12 -23.18 17.53
CA GLY A 5 75.35 -22.82 16.35
C GLY A 5 74.44 -21.65 16.71
N VAL A 6 74.82 -20.44 16.30
CA VAL A 6 74.01 -19.24 16.07
C VAL A 6 72.58 -19.27 16.63
N LYS A 7 72.40 -18.89 17.90
CA LYS A 7 71.08 -18.48 18.45
C LYS A 7 71.10 -17.42 19.55
N THR A 8 72.23 -16.79 19.86
CA THR A 8 72.35 -15.94 21.06
C THR A 8 73.00 -14.57 20.83
N LEU A 9 73.11 -14.11 19.57
CA LEU A 9 73.70 -12.80 19.23
C LEU A 9 72.75 -11.83 18.50
N LEU A 10 71.48 -12.20 18.31
CA LEU A 10 70.43 -11.29 17.81
C LEU A 10 69.58 -10.66 18.93
N MET A 11 69.89 -11.00 20.19
CA MET A 11 69.12 -10.56 21.36
C MET A 11 69.74 -9.34 22.08
N ILE A 12 70.83 -8.77 21.54
CA ILE A 12 71.60 -7.69 22.19
C ILE A 12 71.51 -6.35 21.42
N LEU A 13 71.03 -6.34 20.17
CA LEU A 13 70.74 -5.08 19.46
C LEU A 13 69.32 -4.53 19.70
N PHE A 14 68.45 -5.29 20.38
CA PHE A 14 67.07 -4.87 20.68
C PHE A 14 66.89 -4.21 22.07
N LEU A 15 67.92 -4.18 22.92
CA LEU A 15 67.81 -3.67 24.29
C LEU A 15 68.37 -2.25 24.52
N ASN A 16 69.02 -1.62 23.51
CA ASN A 16 69.68 -0.31 23.67
C ASN A 16 68.98 0.88 22.97
N VAL A 17 67.71 0.75 22.56
CA VAL A 17 66.89 1.92 22.15
C VAL A 17 65.67 2.11 23.09
N MET A 18 65.50 1.26 24.10
CA MET A 18 64.38 1.34 25.07
C MET A 18 64.73 2.01 26.40
N LEU A 19 65.95 2.52 26.62
CA LEU A 19 66.32 3.21 27.86
C LEU A 19 67.08 4.52 27.60
N ALA A 20 66.37 5.50 27.05
CA ALA A 20 66.72 6.92 27.19
C ALA A 20 65.46 7.78 27.06
N SER A 21 64.56 7.71 28.05
CA SER A 21 63.62 8.77 28.46
C SER A 21 62.72 8.29 29.60
N MET A 22 63.30 8.06 30.79
CA MET A 22 62.58 8.14 32.06
C MET A 22 63.48 8.87 33.05
N VAL A 23 63.01 10.04 33.50
CA VAL A 23 63.18 10.75 34.80
C VAL A 23 62.84 12.22 34.48
N THR A 24 61.67 12.73 34.86
CA THR A 24 61.52 13.52 36.09
C THR A 24 60.05 13.66 36.50
N GLU A 25 59.88 13.77 37.81
CA GLU A 25 58.67 13.81 38.62
C GLU A 25 57.84 15.11 38.48
N GLY A 26 56.58 15.08 38.92
CA GLY A 26 55.92 16.26 39.50
C GLY A 26 54.53 16.66 38.97
N ALA A 27 53.48 16.09 39.58
CA ALA A 27 52.15 16.63 39.88
C ALA A 27 51.43 17.62 38.91
N SER A 28 50.31 17.17 38.32
CA SER A 28 48.96 17.77 38.44
C SER A 28 48.00 17.07 37.46
N GLY A 29 46.84 16.60 37.94
CA GLY A 29 45.94 15.71 37.22
C GLY A 29 45.26 16.33 35.99
N ASN A 30 45.15 15.57 34.89
CA ASN A 30 44.12 15.80 33.86
C ASN A 30 43.96 14.64 32.83
N LYS A 31 42.70 14.23 32.68
CA LYS A 31 41.97 13.75 31.47
C LYS A 31 42.66 12.77 30.50
N VAL A 32 42.17 11.52 30.51
CA VAL A 32 42.39 10.50 29.47
C VAL A 32 41.64 10.89 28.17
N LYS A 33 42.37 11.07 27.06
CA LYS A 33 41.82 11.15 25.70
C LYS A 33 41.62 9.74 25.12
N ARG A 34 40.38 9.38 24.78
CA ARG A 34 40.05 8.20 23.97
C ARG A 34 40.54 8.38 22.52
N VAL A 35 41.35 7.45 22.02
CA VAL A 35 41.64 7.32 20.58
C VAL A 35 40.42 6.71 19.90
N LYS A 36 39.88 7.38 18.86
CA LYS A 36 38.74 6.90 18.07
C LYS A 36 39.17 5.78 17.11
N PRO A 37 38.33 4.74 16.89
CA PRO A 37 38.60 3.72 15.88
C PRO A 37 38.61 4.32 14.46
N PRO A 38 39.31 3.69 13.49
CA PRO A 38 39.34 4.16 12.10
C PRO A 38 37.92 4.17 11.50
N LYS A 39 37.55 5.26 10.83
CA LYS A 39 36.23 5.39 10.18
C LYS A 39 36.05 4.32 9.08
N PRO A 40 34.87 3.69 8.96
CA PRO A 40 34.61 2.73 7.91
C PRO A 40 34.69 3.40 6.53
N VAL A 41 35.31 2.72 5.56
CA VAL A 41 35.42 3.19 4.17
C VAL A 41 34.03 3.06 3.52
N GLN A 42 33.40 4.19 3.20
CA GLN A 42 32.09 4.26 2.57
C GLN A 42 32.20 4.11 1.05
N GLU A 43 31.41 3.21 0.48
CA GLU A 43 31.30 2.97 -0.95
C GLU A 43 30.60 4.14 -1.67
N LEU A 44 30.93 4.34 -2.95
CA LEU A 44 30.39 5.41 -3.79
C LEU A 44 29.44 4.81 -4.84
N LEU A 45 28.18 5.19 -4.75
CA LEU A 45 27.15 4.86 -5.73
C LEU A 45 27.12 5.93 -6.83
N THR A 46 26.80 5.54 -8.05
CA THR A 46 26.66 6.48 -9.18
C THR A 46 25.38 6.20 -9.93
N CYS A 47 24.53 7.21 -10.06
CA CYS A 47 23.29 7.06 -10.80
C CYS A 47 23.53 7.09 -12.31
N LYS A 48 23.07 6.06 -13.03
CA LYS A 48 23.21 5.94 -14.49
C LYS A 48 21.96 6.38 -15.28
N SER A 49 20.85 6.68 -14.60
CA SER A 49 19.61 7.12 -15.24
C SER A 49 19.75 8.53 -15.84
N ARG A 50 19.55 8.68 -17.16
CA ARG A 50 19.69 9.97 -17.86
C ARG A 50 18.60 10.98 -17.54
N LYS A 51 17.45 10.53 -17.02
CA LYS A 51 16.33 11.38 -16.60
C LYS A 51 16.48 11.86 -15.14
N SER A 52 17.39 11.26 -14.39
CA SER A 52 17.67 11.59 -13.00
C SER A 52 18.44 12.92 -12.85
N LYS A 53 18.07 13.73 -11.86
CA LYS A 53 18.86 14.90 -11.41
C LYS A 53 20.21 14.52 -10.77
N CYS A 54 20.43 13.24 -10.56
CA CYS A 54 21.59 12.62 -9.96
C CYS A 54 22.49 11.92 -10.98
N PHE A 55 22.14 12.01 -12.27
CA PHE A 55 22.89 11.40 -13.36
C PHE A 55 24.40 11.71 -13.25
N MET A 56 25.21 10.64 -13.20
CA MET A 56 26.66 10.65 -13.07
C MET A 56 27.22 11.29 -11.77
N LYS A 57 26.37 11.65 -10.80
CA LYS A 57 26.84 12.10 -9.48
C LYS A 57 27.31 10.89 -8.66
N ARG A 58 28.47 11.05 -7.99
CA ARG A 58 29.01 10.07 -7.06
C ARG A 58 28.51 10.36 -5.65
N ILE A 59 27.67 9.48 -5.11
CA ILE A 59 27.00 9.62 -3.82
C ILE A 59 27.60 8.63 -2.84
N LYS A 60 28.00 9.10 -1.66
CA LYS A 60 28.57 8.22 -0.62
C LYS A 60 27.46 7.50 0.12
N CYS A 61 27.69 6.22 0.38
CA CYS A 61 26.86 5.46 1.29
C CYS A 61 26.88 6.04 2.72
N PRO A 62 25.75 6.06 3.43
CA PRO A 62 25.69 6.44 4.85
C PRO A 62 26.66 5.63 5.73
N ILE A 63 27.05 6.18 6.88
CA ILE A 63 28.02 5.52 7.79
C ILE A 63 27.44 4.21 8.34
N GLU A 64 26.12 4.16 8.53
CA GLU A 64 25.37 3.01 9.04
C GLU A 64 25.21 1.86 8.03
N CYS A 65 25.43 2.14 6.74
CA CYS A 65 25.45 1.16 5.66
C CYS A 65 26.59 1.48 4.69
N PRO A 66 27.87 1.35 5.10
CA PRO A 66 28.98 1.88 4.32
C PRO A 66 29.23 1.12 3.01
N LYS A 67 28.47 0.05 2.73
CA LYS A 67 28.65 -0.83 1.57
C LYS A 67 27.32 -1.05 0.89
N VAL A 68 27.37 -1.08 -0.43
CA VAL A 68 26.22 -1.45 -1.27
C VAL A 68 25.85 -2.91 -1.05
N LYS A 69 26.87 -3.76 -0.88
CA LYS A 69 26.73 -5.18 -0.56
C LYS A 69 27.58 -5.53 0.67
N PRO A 70 27.02 -5.50 1.89
CA PRO A 70 27.76 -5.89 3.07
C PRO A 70 28.06 -7.40 3.06
N LYS A 71 29.17 -7.81 3.68
CA LYS A 71 29.58 -9.24 3.72
C LYS A 71 28.73 -10.08 4.68
N ASN A 72 28.05 -9.45 5.63
CA ASN A 72 27.18 -10.07 6.61
C ASN A 72 25.72 -9.76 6.22
N PRO A 73 24.86 -10.78 6.02
CA PRO A 73 23.46 -10.59 5.61
C PRO A 73 22.61 -9.76 6.58
N LYS A 74 23.05 -9.60 7.84
CA LYS A 74 22.36 -8.80 8.86
C LYS A 74 22.73 -7.31 8.85
N ASP A 75 23.76 -6.94 8.08
CA ASP A 75 24.20 -5.54 8.00
C ASP A 75 23.34 -4.79 6.99
N LYS A 76 23.06 -3.51 7.29
CA LYS A 76 22.30 -2.62 6.41
C LYS A 76 23.05 -2.41 5.08
N ALA A 77 22.40 -2.69 3.95
CA ALA A 77 22.91 -2.44 2.61
C ALA A 77 22.56 -1.02 2.16
N CYS A 78 23.45 -0.40 1.39
CA CYS A 78 23.26 0.95 0.87
C CYS A 78 22.83 0.91 -0.60
N PHE A 79 21.75 1.61 -0.95
CA PHE A 79 21.31 1.77 -2.33
C PHE A 79 21.15 3.24 -2.69
N LEU A 80 21.14 3.59 -3.97
CA LEU A 80 20.95 4.97 -4.42
C LEU A 80 19.64 5.05 -5.18
N ASP A 81 18.65 5.72 -4.61
CA ASP A 81 17.46 6.11 -5.36
C ASP A 81 17.84 7.21 -6.35
N CYS A 82 18.03 6.79 -7.60
CA CYS A 82 18.30 7.66 -8.73
C CYS A 82 17.21 8.73 -8.94
N TYR A 83 15.98 8.52 -8.51
CA TYR A 83 14.85 9.39 -8.80
C TYR A 83 14.50 10.31 -7.62
N SER A 84 15.16 10.08 -6.47
CA SER A 84 15.14 10.98 -5.34
C SER A 84 15.64 12.38 -5.75
N PRO A 85 14.89 13.45 -5.40
CA PRO A 85 15.30 14.82 -5.69
C PRO A 85 16.59 15.23 -4.96
N LYS A 86 17.00 14.49 -3.91
CA LYS A 86 18.15 14.82 -3.05
C LYS A 86 19.47 14.18 -3.50
N CYS A 87 19.42 13.15 -4.35
CA CYS A 87 20.61 12.38 -4.75
C CYS A 87 21.36 11.79 -3.56
N GLU A 88 20.65 11.10 -2.69
CA GLU A 88 21.19 10.52 -1.46
C GLU A 88 21.11 8.99 -1.53
N ALA A 89 22.04 8.31 -0.86
CA ALA A 89 22.03 6.87 -0.73
C ALA A 89 21.32 6.46 0.57
N HIS A 90 20.53 5.40 0.52
CA HIS A 90 19.55 4.96 1.51
C HIS A 90 19.79 3.50 1.92
N VAL A 91 19.16 3.03 3.00
CA VAL A 91 19.27 1.65 3.50
C VAL A 91 18.22 0.75 2.84
N ASN A 92 18.61 -0.37 2.22
CA ASN A 92 17.68 -1.31 1.54
C ASN A 92 17.11 -2.36 2.52
N GLN A 93 15.84 -2.76 2.34
CA GLN A 93 15.21 -3.90 3.03
C GLN A 93 14.19 -4.58 2.08
N ILE A 94 14.50 -5.82 1.66
CA ILE A 94 13.85 -6.60 0.59
C ILE A 94 12.52 -7.27 1.01
N ALA A 95 11.71 -7.65 0.00
CA ALA A 95 10.24 -7.66 -0.18
C ALA A 95 9.35 -8.87 0.24
N MET A 96 8.04 -8.64 -0.02
CA MET A 96 6.70 -9.20 0.33
C MET A 96 6.22 -10.53 -0.27
N ASP A 97 5.35 -11.21 0.49
CA ASP A 97 4.62 -12.43 0.11
C ASP A 97 3.20 -12.50 0.73
N LEU A 98 2.19 -12.98 -0.02
CA LEU A 98 0.75 -12.83 0.30
C LEU A 98 -0.12 -13.87 -0.45
N GLU A 99 -0.70 -14.86 0.26
CA GLU A 99 -1.41 -16.00 -0.37
C GLU A 99 -2.92 -15.84 -0.67
N LEU A 100 -3.27 -16.25 -1.90
CA LEU A 100 -4.45 -16.84 -2.53
C LEU A 100 -5.55 -16.03 -3.26
N HIS A 101 -5.65 -16.40 -4.55
CA HIS A 101 -6.51 -15.98 -5.66
C HIS A 101 -6.04 -14.73 -6.40
N VAL A 102 -6.03 -14.79 -7.74
CA VAL A 102 -5.68 -13.67 -8.64
C VAL A 102 -6.68 -12.52 -8.46
N MET A 103 -6.55 -11.80 -7.35
CA MET A 103 -7.24 -10.57 -7.04
C MET A 103 -6.48 -9.45 -7.73
N THR A 104 -6.86 -9.19 -8.97
CA THR A 104 -6.36 -8.03 -9.67
C THR A 104 -6.98 -6.77 -9.08
N HIS A 105 -6.16 -5.95 -8.44
CA HIS A 105 -6.54 -4.60 -8.04
C HIS A 105 -6.45 -3.70 -9.27
N GLY A 106 -7.57 -3.16 -9.70
CA GLY A 106 -7.59 -2.13 -10.73
C GLY A 106 -6.89 -0.85 -10.24
N GLY A 107 -6.46 0.00 -11.16
CA GLY A 107 -5.94 1.34 -10.86
C GLY A 107 -6.95 2.24 -10.13
N ASP A 108 -8.22 1.88 -10.15
CA ASP A 108 -9.33 2.48 -9.40
C ASP A 108 -9.49 1.94 -7.96
N GLY A 109 -8.67 0.97 -7.57
CA GLY A 109 -8.69 0.31 -6.26
C GLY A 109 -9.77 -0.76 -6.11
N ILE A 110 -10.49 -1.12 -7.19
CA ILE A 110 -11.51 -2.17 -7.17
C ILE A 110 -10.87 -3.51 -7.47
N VAL A 111 -11.17 -4.50 -6.63
CA VAL A 111 -10.78 -5.89 -6.87
C VAL A 111 -11.72 -6.49 -7.90
N PHE A 112 -11.14 -7.08 -8.95
CA PHE A 112 -11.87 -7.85 -9.93
C PHE A 112 -11.14 -9.16 -10.23
N TYR A 113 -11.88 -10.09 -10.83
CA TYR A 113 -11.37 -11.39 -11.25
C TYR A 113 -11.30 -11.43 -12.77
N PHE A 114 -10.20 -11.96 -13.28
CA PHE A 114 -10.08 -12.30 -14.69
C PHE A 114 -9.99 -13.82 -14.82
N HIS A 115 -11.01 -14.42 -15.43
CA HIS A 115 -10.98 -15.83 -15.80
C HIS A 115 -10.31 -15.96 -17.16
N GLY A 116 -8.99 -16.14 -17.14
CA GLY A 116 -8.26 -16.60 -18.31
C GLY A 116 -8.70 -18.01 -18.71
N LYS A 117 -8.35 -18.43 -19.92
CA LYS A 117 -8.45 -19.85 -20.30
C LYS A 117 -7.19 -20.58 -19.91
N SER A 118 -7.33 -21.80 -19.38
CA SER A 118 -6.20 -22.66 -19.05
C SER A 118 -5.31 -22.88 -20.28
N ASN A 119 -4.00 -22.82 -20.09
CA ASN A 119 -2.96 -22.93 -21.12
C ASN A 119 -2.97 -21.83 -22.20
N GLU A 120 -3.62 -20.69 -21.94
CA GLU A 120 -3.58 -19.53 -22.83
C GLU A 120 -2.79 -18.36 -22.23
N HIS A 121 -2.49 -17.36 -23.08
CA HIS A 121 -1.75 -16.17 -22.71
C HIS A 121 -2.61 -14.91 -22.85
N PHE A 122 -2.51 -14.02 -21.88
CA PHE A 122 -3.24 -12.76 -21.89
C PHE A 122 -2.36 -11.59 -21.46
N THR A 123 -2.59 -10.44 -22.06
CA THR A 123 -1.92 -9.19 -21.75
C THR A 123 -2.51 -8.56 -20.48
N LEU A 124 -1.70 -8.45 -19.43
CA LEU A 124 -2.04 -7.72 -18.22
C LEU A 124 -1.84 -6.21 -18.41
N ILE A 125 -0.69 -5.83 -18.97
CA ILE A 125 -0.30 -4.45 -19.24
C ILE A 125 0.24 -4.35 -20.66
N SER A 126 -0.27 -3.37 -21.42
CA SER A 126 0.28 -2.93 -22.69
C SER A 126 0.38 -1.42 -22.68
N ASP A 127 1.59 -0.91 -22.67
CA ASP A 127 1.90 0.50 -22.85
C ASP A 127 2.99 0.63 -23.92
N SER A 128 3.23 1.85 -24.39
CA SER A 128 4.21 2.16 -25.44
C SER A 128 5.60 1.57 -25.18
N ASN A 129 6.02 1.45 -23.91
CA ASN A 129 7.35 1.03 -23.48
C ASN A 129 7.39 -0.24 -22.61
N LEU A 130 6.23 -0.80 -22.24
CA LEU A 130 6.12 -1.95 -21.35
C LEU A 130 4.97 -2.86 -21.80
N GLN A 131 5.28 -4.14 -22.03
CA GLN A 131 4.29 -5.20 -22.19
C GLN A 131 4.49 -6.21 -21.07
N ILE A 132 3.42 -6.58 -20.37
CA ILE A 132 3.40 -7.71 -19.44
C ILE A 132 2.27 -8.64 -19.84
N ASN A 133 2.63 -9.88 -20.16
CA ASN A 133 1.70 -10.96 -20.43
C ASN A 133 1.77 -12.00 -19.31
N ALA A 134 0.67 -12.72 -19.11
CA ALA A 134 0.58 -13.85 -18.20
C ALA A 134 0.17 -15.11 -18.96
N ARG A 135 0.81 -16.24 -18.67
CA ARG A 135 0.32 -17.59 -19.02
C ARG A 135 -0.53 -18.09 -17.87
N PHE A 136 -1.71 -18.61 -18.18
CA PHE A 136 -2.58 -19.20 -17.17
C PHE A 136 -2.46 -20.73 -17.19
N ILE A 137 -2.31 -21.32 -16.01
CA ILE A 137 -2.57 -22.75 -15.77
C ILE A 137 -3.97 -22.89 -15.20
N GLY A 138 -4.60 -24.04 -15.39
CA GLY A 138 -5.92 -24.26 -14.82
C GLY A 138 -6.43 -25.67 -15.00
N LEU A 139 -7.49 -25.97 -14.26
CA LEU A 139 -8.14 -27.27 -14.22
C LEU A 139 -9.65 -27.08 -14.17
N ARG A 140 -10.39 -28.06 -14.69
CA ARG A 140 -11.85 -28.11 -14.60
C ARG A 140 -12.28 -29.29 -13.72
N PRO A 141 -12.77 -29.04 -12.51
CA PRO A 141 -13.34 -30.09 -11.68
C PRO A 141 -14.61 -30.66 -12.32
N GLU A 142 -14.92 -31.92 -12.03
CA GLU A 142 -16.16 -32.55 -12.48
C GLU A 142 -17.38 -31.74 -12.03
N GLY A 143 -18.33 -31.52 -12.94
CA GLY A 143 -19.55 -30.75 -12.67
C GLY A 143 -19.43 -29.23 -12.82
N ARG A 144 -18.23 -28.66 -13.10
CA ARG A 144 -18.10 -27.23 -13.43
C ARG A 144 -18.17 -26.97 -14.93
N THR A 145 -18.71 -25.80 -15.28
CA THR A 145 -18.77 -25.28 -16.65
C THR A 145 -17.56 -24.44 -17.03
N ARG A 146 -16.67 -24.12 -16.07
CA ARG A 146 -15.50 -23.26 -16.24
C ARG A 146 -14.30 -23.81 -15.49
N ASP A 147 -13.11 -23.44 -15.95
CA ASP A 147 -11.84 -23.79 -15.34
C ASP A 147 -11.56 -22.85 -14.16
N TYR A 148 -10.91 -23.38 -13.12
CA TYR A 148 -10.12 -22.55 -12.22
C TYR A 148 -8.78 -22.26 -12.89
N THR A 149 -8.31 -21.03 -12.77
CA THR A 149 -7.07 -20.60 -13.42
C THR A 149 -6.21 -19.74 -12.53
N TRP A 150 -4.90 -19.94 -12.62
CA TRP A 150 -3.86 -19.20 -11.91
C TRP A 150 -2.79 -18.73 -12.89
N ILE A 151 -2.06 -17.67 -12.54
CA ILE A 151 -0.93 -17.22 -13.36
C ILE A 151 0.23 -18.18 -13.14
N GLN A 152 0.69 -18.86 -14.18
CA GLN A 152 1.84 -19.77 -14.10
C GLN A 152 3.14 -19.08 -14.50
N ALA A 153 3.07 -18.13 -15.44
CA ALA A 153 4.26 -17.47 -15.97
C ALA A 153 3.96 -16.02 -16.33
N LEU A 154 4.98 -15.16 -16.21
CA LEU A 154 5.00 -13.79 -16.71
C LEU A 154 5.99 -13.66 -17.86
N GLY A 155 5.59 -12.91 -18.88
CA GLY A 155 6.43 -12.47 -20.00
C GLY A 155 6.47 -10.96 -20.06
N LEU A 156 7.66 -10.38 -19.94
CA LEU A 156 7.86 -8.94 -19.93
C LEU A 156 8.61 -8.54 -21.19
N LYS A 157 8.16 -7.49 -21.87
CA LYS A 157 8.92 -6.82 -22.93
C LYS A 157 9.08 -5.35 -22.60
N PHE A 158 10.30 -4.87 -22.71
CA PHE A 158 10.65 -3.48 -22.42
C PHE A 158 11.84 -3.08 -23.30
N GLY A 159 11.70 -1.97 -24.03
CA GLY A 159 12.67 -1.62 -25.08
C GLY A 159 12.87 -2.77 -26.08
N ASN A 160 14.11 -3.24 -26.23
CA ASN A 160 14.46 -4.39 -27.08
C ASN A 160 14.71 -5.68 -26.29
N HIS A 161 14.38 -5.68 -25.01
CA HIS A 161 14.68 -6.77 -24.09
C HIS A 161 13.40 -7.56 -23.75
N ASN A 162 13.58 -8.83 -23.42
CA ASN A 162 12.52 -9.65 -22.84
C ASN A 162 12.99 -10.36 -21.57
N PHE A 163 12.06 -10.57 -20.65
CA PHE A 163 12.26 -11.36 -19.45
C PHE A 163 11.09 -12.33 -19.29
N THR A 164 11.36 -13.55 -18.85
CA THR A 164 10.31 -14.51 -18.49
C THR A 164 10.55 -15.06 -17.10
N LEU A 165 9.46 -15.28 -16.39
CA LEU A 165 9.42 -15.96 -15.11
C LEU A 165 8.31 -17.01 -15.17
N GLU A 166 8.58 -18.23 -14.73
CA GLU A 166 7.64 -19.35 -14.70
C GLU A 166 7.75 -20.13 -13.39
N ALA A 167 6.60 -20.49 -12.82
CA ALA A 167 6.47 -21.48 -11.75
C ALA A 167 6.66 -22.89 -12.33
N THR A 168 7.65 -23.63 -11.85
CA THR A 168 7.91 -24.99 -12.32
C THR A 168 6.95 -26.00 -11.68
N ARG A 169 6.55 -27.02 -12.44
CA ARG A 169 5.69 -28.10 -11.95
C ARG A 169 6.34 -28.84 -10.78
N ALA A 170 5.57 -29.04 -9.72
CA ALA A 170 5.94 -29.86 -8.57
C ALA A 170 4.87 -30.93 -8.34
N GLU A 171 5.24 -32.21 -8.23
CA GLU A 171 4.26 -33.27 -7.92
C GLU A 171 3.86 -33.22 -6.45
N LYS A 172 4.84 -32.99 -5.58
CA LYS A 172 4.66 -32.68 -4.16
C LYS A 172 5.36 -31.37 -3.86
N TRP A 173 4.69 -30.51 -3.12
CA TRP A 173 5.25 -29.25 -2.70
C TRP A 173 6.33 -29.45 -1.62
N ASP A 174 7.44 -28.75 -1.77
CA ASP A 174 8.51 -28.62 -0.79
C ASP A 174 9.00 -27.18 -0.83
N ASP A 175 8.82 -26.46 0.28
CA ASP A 175 9.21 -25.06 0.43
C ASP A 175 10.72 -24.84 0.27
N ASN A 176 11.52 -25.89 0.46
CA ASN A 176 12.98 -25.83 0.38
C ASN A 176 13.50 -26.07 -1.05
N VAL A 177 12.63 -26.38 -2.00
CA VAL A 177 12.98 -26.53 -3.42
C VAL A 177 12.60 -25.26 -4.15
N ASP A 178 13.50 -24.76 -4.98
CA ASP A 178 13.25 -23.60 -5.81
C ASP A 178 12.43 -23.99 -7.05
N HIS A 179 11.23 -23.43 -7.17
CA HIS A 179 10.29 -23.68 -8.26
C HIS A 179 10.24 -22.52 -9.26
N LEU A 180 11.33 -21.77 -9.38
CA LEU A 180 11.46 -20.60 -10.25
C LEU A 180 12.26 -20.94 -11.51
N LYS A 181 11.71 -20.63 -12.68
CA LYS A 181 12.44 -20.64 -13.96
C LYS A 181 12.47 -19.25 -14.57
N LEU A 182 13.67 -18.72 -14.78
CA LEU A 182 13.91 -17.36 -15.26
C LEU A 182 14.62 -17.36 -16.61
N SER A 183 14.30 -16.41 -17.48
CA SER A 183 15.12 -16.13 -18.66
C SER A 183 15.17 -14.65 -18.98
N HIS A 184 16.28 -14.20 -19.57
CA HIS A 184 16.43 -12.86 -20.10
C HIS A 184 17.02 -12.92 -21.50
N ASP A 185 16.34 -12.29 -22.45
CA ASP A 185 16.65 -12.33 -23.88
C ASP A 185 16.82 -13.76 -24.42
N GLY A 186 15.98 -14.68 -23.94
CA GLY A 186 15.97 -16.10 -24.32
C GLY A 186 17.08 -16.95 -23.71
N MET A 187 17.97 -16.38 -22.89
CA MET A 187 18.96 -17.13 -22.12
C MET A 187 18.43 -17.43 -20.72
N GLU A 188 18.50 -18.69 -20.31
CA GLU A 188 18.12 -19.11 -18.96
C GLU A 188 19.00 -18.41 -17.92
N LEU A 189 18.36 -17.87 -16.89
CA LEU A 189 19.01 -17.16 -15.81
C LEU A 189 18.98 -18.01 -14.55
N HIS A 190 20.16 -18.29 -14.03
CA HIS A 190 20.31 -18.89 -12.70
C HIS A 190 20.72 -17.81 -11.71
N ILE A 191 19.85 -17.56 -10.73
CA ILE A 191 20.16 -16.71 -9.57
C ILE A 191 20.42 -17.66 -8.40
N PRO A 192 21.60 -17.63 -7.77
CA PRO A 192 21.91 -18.49 -6.64
C PRO A 192 20.82 -18.46 -5.57
N GLU A 193 20.55 -19.58 -4.93
CA GLU A 193 19.64 -19.67 -3.78
C GLU A 193 20.22 -18.90 -2.58
N GLY A 194 19.34 -18.31 -1.78
CA GLY A 194 19.70 -17.52 -0.61
C GLY A 194 19.22 -16.07 -0.68
N ASP A 195 18.73 -15.58 0.45
CA ASP A 195 18.19 -14.23 0.63
C ASP A 195 19.15 -13.16 0.07
N SER A 196 18.59 -12.18 -0.65
CA SER A 196 19.35 -11.06 -1.25
C SER A 196 20.32 -11.45 -2.38
N SER A 197 20.18 -12.64 -2.96
CA SER A 197 20.86 -12.97 -4.21
C SER A 197 20.30 -12.14 -5.35
N GLU A 198 21.17 -11.46 -6.09
CA GLU A 198 20.77 -10.50 -7.12
C GLU A 198 21.37 -10.83 -8.47
N TRP A 199 20.62 -10.50 -9.51
CA TRP A 199 21.09 -10.42 -10.87
C TRP A 199 20.69 -9.07 -11.48
N SER A 200 21.53 -8.51 -12.35
CA SER A 200 21.20 -7.33 -13.13
C SER A 200 21.72 -7.48 -14.53
N SER A 201 21.01 -6.91 -15.50
CA SER A 201 21.49 -6.88 -16.87
C SER A 201 22.78 -6.05 -16.97
N THR A 202 23.53 -6.24 -18.07
CA THR A 202 24.75 -5.47 -18.34
C THR A 202 24.52 -3.96 -18.40
N LYS A 203 23.29 -3.53 -18.75
CA LYS A 203 22.89 -2.13 -18.84
C LYS A 203 22.25 -1.60 -17.55
N GLY A 204 21.82 -2.48 -16.65
CA GLY A 204 21.07 -2.13 -15.44
C GLY A 204 19.66 -1.60 -15.73
N ASP A 205 19.08 -2.01 -16.85
CA ASP A 205 17.68 -1.72 -17.20
C ASP A 205 16.69 -2.68 -16.52
N ILE A 206 17.16 -3.86 -16.10
CA ILE A 206 16.44 -4.81 -15.26
C ILE A 206 17.33 -5.33 -14.14
N GLN A 207 16.75 -5.43 -12.95
CA GLN A 207 17.32 -6.06 -11.76
C GLN A 207 16.34 -7.09 -11.23
N VAL A 208 16.86 -8.24 -10.79
CA VAL A 208 16.11 -9.29 -10.14
C VAL A 208 16.78 -9.61 -8.82
N GLU A 209 16.02 -9.67 -7.75
CA GLU A 209 16.52 -9.86 -6.40
C GLU A 209 15.67 -10.91 -5.68
N ARG A 210 16.31 -11.93 -5.11
CA ARG A 210 15.62 -12.91 -4.27
C ARG A 210 15.20 -12.27 -2.95
N THR A 211 13.94 -12.47 -2.59
CA THR A 211 13.35 -11.94 -1.36
C THR A 211 13.23 -12.98 -0.26
N SER A 212 13.39 -14.25 -0.63
CA SER A 212 13.47 -15.42 0.26
C SER A 212 14.57 -16.36 -0.24
N THR A 213 14.83 -17.43 0.51
CA THR A 213 15.84 -18.43 0.17
C THR A 213 15.50 -19.14 -1.15
N THR A 214 14.21 -19.36 -1.37
CA THR A 214 13.59 -20.07 -2.50
C THR A 214 12.27 -19.37 -2.85
N ASN A 215 11.79 -19.56 -4.08
CA ASN A 215 10.42 -19.24 -4.55
C ASN A 215 10.00 -17.76 -4.63
N SER A 216 10.64 -16.85 -3.89
CA SER A 216 10.26 -15.42 -3.86
C SER A 216 11.32 -14.50 -4.45
N LEU A 217 10.90 -13.55 -5.29
CA LEU A 217 11.78 -12.55 -5.91
C LEU A 217 11.09 -11.20 -6.15
N THR A 218 11.88 -10.16 -6.34
CA THR A 218 11.46 -8.85 -6.86
C THR A 218 12.16 -8.58 -8.18
N ILE A 219 11.39 -8.17 -9.18
CA ILE A 219 11.86 -7.73 -10.49
C ILE A 219 11.67 -6.23 -10.58
N THR A 220 12.75 -5.49 -10.81
CA THR A 220 12.70 -4.05 -11.05
C THR A 220 13.13 -3.75 -12.48
N ILE A 221 12.22 -3.24 -13.30
CA ILE A 221 12.55 -2.64 -14.59
C ILE A 221 12.58 -1.14 -14.42
N LEU A 222 13.75 -0.56 -14.66
CA LEU A 222 14.04 0.84 -14.40
C LEU A 222 13.01 1.77 -15.06
N ASP A 223 12.46 2.70 -14.30
CA ASP A 223 11.42 3.67 -14.71
C ASP A 223 10.06 3.10 -15.13
N LEU A 224 9.86 1.78 -15.12
CA LEU A 224 8.65 1.15 -15.65
C LEU A 224 7.81 0.49 -14.57
N VAL A 225 8.37 -0.53 -13.90
CA VAL A 225 7.61 -1.39 -12.99
C VAL A 225 8.53 -2.10 -12.00
N GLU A 226 8.02 -2.27 -10.79
CA GLU A 226 8.51 -3.20 -9.77
C GLU A 226 7.48 -4.31 -9.59
N ILE A 227 7.93 -5.56 -9.55
CA ILE A 227 7.07 -6.74 -9.49
C ILE A 227 7.58 -7.63 -8.37
N SER A 228 6.78 -7.81 -7.33
CA SER A 228 7.01 -8.84 -6.32
C SER A 228 6.32 -10.11 -6.77
N VAL A 229 7.05 -11.22 -6.72
CA VAL A 229 6.56 -12.53 -7.15
C VAL A 229 6.92 -13.59 -6.15
N ASN A 230 5.97 -14.49 -5.88
CA ASN A 230 6.20 -15.74 -5.18
C ASN A 230 5.59 -16.92 -5.93
N VAL A 231 6.23 -18.08 -5.80
CA VAL A 231 5.72 -19.35 -6.29
C VAL A 231 5.11 -20.12 -5.13
N ILE A 232 3.85 -20.50 -5.29
CA ILE A 232 3.09 -21.25 -4.29
C ILE A 232 2.38 -22.46 -4.89
N PRO A 233 2.04 -23.49 -4.10
CA PRO A 233 1.18 -24.57 -4.54
C PRO A 233 -0.30 -24.19 -4.39
N VAL A 234 -1.17 -24.98 -4.98
CA VAL A 234 -2.53 -25.13 -4.43
C VAL A 234 -2.45 -26.17 -3.32
N SER A 235 -2.69 -25.77 -2.07
CA SER A 235 -2.58 -26.70 -0.96
C SER A 235 -3.70 -27.75 -0.97
N GLU A 236 -3.48 -28.89 -0.30
CA GLU A 236 -4.55 -29.87 -0.08
C GLU A 236 -5.74 -29.26 0.66
N GLY A 237 -5.48 -28.30 1.56
CA GLY A 237 -6.50 -27.56 2.28
C GLY A 237 -7.37 -26.78 1.31
N ASP A 238 -6.75 -25.95 0.47
CA ASP A 238 -7.44 -25.12 -0.52
C ASP A 238 -8.22 -25.98 -1.51
N SER A 239 -7.63 -27.09 -1.95
CA SER A 239 -8.29 -28.05 -2.85
C SER A 239 -9.54 -28.67 -2.24
N LYS A 240 -9.50 -29.01 -0.95
CA LYS A 240 -10.68 -29.50 -0.20
C LYS A 240 -11.73 -28.41 -0.03
N ILE A 241 -11.32 -27.18 0.28
CA ILE A 241 -12.23 -26.04 0.52
C ILE A 241 -12.96 -25.63 -0.75
N HIS A 242 -12.23 -25.46 -1.86
CA HIS A 242 -12.77 -24.95 -3.12
C HIS A 242 -13.21 -26.04 -4.09
N ASN A 243 -13.10 -27.31 -3.67
CA ASN A 243 -13.31 -28.50 -4.49
C ASN A 243 -12.54 -28.39 -5.82
N TYR A 244 -11.26 -28.03 -5.73
CA TYR A 244 -10.41 -27.93 -6.91
C TYR A 244 -10.20 -29.31 -7.54
N GLN A 245 -10.29 -30.41 -6.79
CA GLN A 245 -9.99 -31.74 -7.34
C GLN A 245 -8.57 -31.80 -7.94
N ILE A 246 -7.62 -31.13 -7.27
CA ILE A 246 -6.20 -31.18 -7.64
C ILE A 246 -5.76 -32.65 -7.68
N PRO A 247 -5.19 -33.12 -8.79
CA PRO A 247 -4.72 -34.49 -8.92
C PRO A 247 -3.50 -34.71 -8.02
N SER A 248 -3.35 -35.93 -7.48
CA SER A 248 -2.28 -36.27 -6.52
C SER A 248 -0.85 -36.23 -7.10
N ASN A 249 -0.70 -36.00 -8.40
CA ASN A 249 0.57 -35.93 -9.10
C ASN A 249 0.95 -34.49 -9.51
N ASP A 250 0.24 -33.46 -9.05
CA ASP A 250 0.59 -32.07 -9.35
C ASP A 250 0.12 -31.16 -8.22
N SER A 251 1.00 -30.29 -7.74
CA SER A 251 0.70 -29.29 -6.71
C SER A 251 0.17 -27.99 -7.31
N PHE A 252 0.08 -27.87 -8.65
CA PHE A 252 -0.39 -26.67 -9.34
C PHE A 252 0.38 -25.41 -8.92
N ALA A 253 1.71 -25.51 -8.95
CA ALA A 253 2.59 -24.40 -8.65
C ALA A 253 2.26 -23.19 -9.55
N HIS A 254 2.06 -22.02 -8.94
CA HIS A 254 1.63 -20.81 -9.63
C HIS A 254 2.23 -19.56 -8.98
N LEU A 255 2.11 -18.43 -9.69
CA LEU A 255 2.66 -17.14 -9.30
C LEU A 255 1.62 -16.30 -8.57
N GLU A 256 2.04 -15.79 -7.43
CA GLU A 256 1.42 -14.64 -6.77
C GLU A 256 2.19 -13.41 -7.14
N VAL A 257 1.50 -12.40 -7.66
CA VAL A 257 2.14 -11.27 -8.31
C VAL A 257 1.57 -9.97 -7.79
N GLN A 258 2.44 -9.06 -7.41
CA GLN A 258 2.09 -7.68 -7.08
C GLN A 258 2.87 -6.74 -7.98
N PHE A 259 2.18 -5.77 -8.58
CA PHE A 259 2.78 -4.78 -9.46
C PHE A 259 2.77 -3.40 -8.81
N ARG A 260 3.88 -2.68 -8.99
CA ARG A 260 4.00 -1.25 -8.71
C ARG A 260 4.52 -0.54 -9.96
N PHE A 261 3.65 0.21 -10.61
CA PHE A 261 3.99 0.92 -11.84
C PHE A 261 4.47 2.35 -11.57
N PHE A 262 5.48 2.82 -12.30
CA PHE A 262 6.10 4.13 -12.08
C PHE A 262 5.77 5.19 -13.14
N GLY A 263 5.13 4.82 -14.26
CA GLY A 263 4.92 5.76 -15.37
C GLY A 263 4.03 5.27 -16.49
N LEU A 264 2.90 4.64 -16.18
CA LEU A 264 1.90 4.26 -17.19
C LEU A 264 1.33 5.50 -17.89
N SER A 265 1.17 5.42 -19.20
CA SER A 265 0.56 6.46 -20.03
C SER A 265 -0.96 6.46 -19.88
N SER A 266 -1.61 7.57 -20.26
CA SER A 266 -3.08 7.66 -20.29
C SER A 266 -3.73 6.74 -21.34
N ASN A 267 -2.92 6.12 -22.21
CA ASN A 267 -3.37 5.21 -23.27
C ASN A 267 -3.06 3.74 -22.95
N VAL A 268 -2.62 3.44 -21.73
CA VAL A 268 -2.33 2.07 -21.30
C VAL A 268 -3.54 1.15 -21.49
N GLU A 269 -3.27 -0.03 -22.01
CA GLU A 269 -4.24 -1.10 -22.28
C GLU A 269 -3.83 -2.39 -21.56
N GLY A 270 -4.65 -3.43 -21.68
CA GLY A 270 -4.48 -4.71 -20.98
C GLY A 270 -5.53 -4.90 -19.90
N ILE A 271 -5.64 -6.13 -19.40
CA ILE A 271 -6.64 -6.51 -18.39
C ILE A 271 -6.50 -5.62 -17.14
N LEU A 272 -5.26 -5.44 -16.65
CA LEU A 272 -4.95 -4.50 -15.58
C LEU A 272 -4.83 -3.08 -16.13
N GLY A 273 -4.13 -2.90 -17.24
CA GLY A 273 -3.77 -1.58 -17.74
C GLY A 273 -4.96 -0.67 -17.99
N ARG A 274 -6.03 -1.20 -18.59
CA ARG A 274 -7.27 -0.44 -18.86
C ARG A 274 -7.83 0.25 -17.61
N THR A 275 -7.67 -0.37 -16.44
CA THR A 275 -8.16 0.16 -15.16
C THR A 275 -7.37 1.37 -14.63
N TYR A 276 -6.18 1.63 -15.15
CA TYR A 276 -5.35 2.80 -14.81
C TYR A 276 -5.68 4.02 -15.68
N ARG A 277 -6.57 3.89 -16.66
CA ARG A 277 -6.93 5.00 -17.54
C ARG A 277 -7.87 5.98 -16.83
N PRO A 278 -7.70 7.31 -17.04
CA PRO A 278 -8.58 8.32 -16.44
C PRO A 278 -10.05 8.22 -16.90
N ASP A 279 -10.29 7.67 -18.09
CA ASP A 279 -11.62 7.46 -18.67
C ASP A 279 -12.22 6.07 -18.36
N PHE A 280 -11.56 5.28 -17.51
CA PHE A 280 -12.05 3.96 -17.17
C PHE A 280 -13.29 4.03 -16.28
N GLU A 281 -14.41 3.55 -16.82
CA GLU A 281 -15.61 3.28 -16.05
C GLU A 281 -15.66 1.80 -15.68
N ASN A 282 -15.66 1.52 -14.38
CA ASN A 282 -15.71 0.15 -13.92
C ASN A 282 -17.12 -0.44 -14.14
N LEU A 283 -17.20 -1.42 -15.03
CA LEU A 283 -18.45 -2.13 -15.35
C LEU A 283 -18.75 -3.28 -14.37
N ALA A 284 -17.84 -3.58 -13.44
CA ALA A 284 -18.06 -4.53 -12.37
C ALA A 284 -19.25 -4.06 -11.50
N LYS A 285 -20.24 -4.94 -11.33
CA LYS A 285 -21.41 -4.63 -10.51
C LYS A 285 -20.99 -4.56 -9.03
N PRO A 286 -21.21 -3.42 -8.34
CA PRO A 286 -20.97 -3.34 -6.90
C PRO A 286 -21.84 -4.35 -6.14
N GLY A 287 -21.25 -5.07 -5.18
CA GLY A 287 -21.96 -6.06 -4.35
C GLY A 287 -22.10 -7.46 -4.94
N VAL A 288 -21.45 -7.75 -6.07
CA VAL A 288 -21.32 -9.13 -6.59
C VAL A 288 -20.02 -9.73 -6.09
N ALA A 289 -20.09 -10.87 -5.39
CA ALA A 289 -18.91 -11.64 -5.04
C ALA A 289 -18.17 -12.06 -6.32
N MET A 290 -16.88 -11.71 -6.41
CA MET A 290 -16.00 -11.99 -7.57
C MET A 290 -16.51 -11.41 -8.90
N PRO A 291 -16.51 -10.08 -9.09
CA PRO A 291 -16.91 -9.50 -10.37
C PRO A 291 -15.88 -9.87 -11.45
N VAL A 292 -16.34 -10.59 -12.47
CA VAL A 292 -15.50 -11.02 -13.59
C VAL A 292 -15.45 -9.93 -14.66
N VAL A 293 -14.26 -9.43 -14.96
CA VAL A 293 -14.04 -8.50 -16.08
C VAL A 293 -13.68 -9.32 -17.32
N GLY A 294 -14.43 -9.14 -18.41
CA GLY A 294 -14.14 -9.78 -19.70
C GLY A 294 -12.95 -9.14 -20.42
N GLY A 295 -12.63 -9.63 -21.62
CA GLY A 295 -11.51 -9.12 -22.43
C GLY A 295 -10.55 -10.20 -22.91
N ASP A 296 -10.95 -11.46 -22.82
CA ASP A 296 -10.25 -12.60 -23.39
C ASP A 296 -10.06 -12.45 -24.91
N ASP A 297 -11.07 -11.97 -25.62
CA ASP A 297 -10.99 -11.65 -27.05
C ASP A 297 -10.06 -10.47 -27.37
N LYS A 298 -10.00 -9.48 -26.46
CA LYS A 298 -9.24 -8.23 -26.64
C LYS A 298 -7.76 -8.36 -26.30
N TYR A 299 -7.43 -9.14 -25.28
CA TYR A 299 -6.11 -9.16 -24.65
C TYR A 299 -5.39 -10.50 -24.78
N LYS A 300 -5.98 -11.51 -25.44
CA LYS A 300 -5.29 -12.77 -25.75
C LYS A 300 -4.09 -12.54 -26.67
N THR A 301 -2.99 -13.22 -26.37
CA THR A 301 -1.77 -13.23 -27.19
C THR A 301 -1.45 -14.64 -27.67
N SER A 302 -0.74 -14.76 -28.80
CA SER A 302 -0.35 -16.08 -29.34
C SER A 302 0.73 -16.80 -28.54
N SER A 303 1.52 -16.07 -27.75
CA SER A 303 2.54 -16.62 -26.85
C SER A 303 2.80 -15.68 -25.68
N LEU A 304 3.57 -16.16 -24.70
CA LEU A 304 3.97 -15.39 -23.51
C LEU A 304 4.72 -14.10 -23.87
N LEU A 305 5.48 -14.05 -24.96
CA LEU A 305 6.23 -12.87 -25.40
C LEU A 305 5.64 -12.22 -26.68
N ALA A 306 4.44 -12.61 -27.10
CA ALA A 306 3.77 -11.98 -28.22
C ALA A 306 3.14 -10.63 -27.82
N THR A 307 2.95 -9.75 -28.80
CA THR A 307 2.38 -8.40 -28.64
C THR A 307 1.19 -8.21 -29.58
N ASP A 308 0.56 -9.32 -29.97
CA ASP A 308 -0.42 -9.42 -31.04
C ASP A 308 -1.87 -9.42 -30.56
N CYS A 309 -2.12 -8.97 -29.32
CA CYS A 309 -3.48 -8.81 -28.84
C CYS A 309 -4.19 -7.65 -29.54
N ALA A 310 -5.52 -7.73 -29.67
CA ALA A 310 -6.32 -6.82 -30.48
C ALA A 310 -6.23 -5.35 -30.03
N LEU A 311 -6.02 -5.11 -28.72
CA LEU A 311 -5.89 -3.77 -28.13
C LEU A 311 -4.47 -3.48 -27.60
N CYS A 312 -3.48 -4.31 -27.91
CA CYS A 312 -2.11 -4.09 -27.48
C CYS A 312 -1.55 -2.82 -28.13
N VAL A 313 -0.89 -1.98 -27.34
CA VAL A 313 -0.31 -0.69 -27.78
C VAL A 313 1.22 -0.64 -27.64
N PHE A 314 1.85 -1.76 -27.27
CA PHE A 314 3.31 -1.84 -27.13
C PHE A 314 4.03 -1.58 -28.45
N SER A 315 4.97 -0.62 -28.43
CA SER A 315 5.74 -0.19 -29.61
C SER A 315 7.19 0.09 -29.24
N PRO A 316 8.11 -0.89 -29.40
CA PRO A 316 9.49 -0.75 -28.93
C PRO A 316 10.31 0.30 -29.72
N ASN A 317 9.79 0.79 -30.85
CA ASN A 317 10.53 1.62 -31.81
C ASN A 317 10.36 3.15 -31.65
N GLU A 318 9.42 3.65 -30.83
CA GLU A 318 9.22 5.11 -30.72
C GLU A 318 10.28 5.84 -29.89
N MET A 319 11.23 5.13 -29.26
CA MET A 319 12.38 5.77 -28.58
C MET A 319 13.46 6.32 -29.53
N LYS A 320 13.31 6.20 -30.85
CA LYS A 320 14.18 6.85 -31.85
C LYS A 320 13.38 7.72 -32.82
N MET A 321 13.11 8.96 -32.44
CA MET A 321 13.28 10.19 -33.27
C MET A 321 12.49 11.37 -32.67
N LEU A 322 13.08 12.03 -31.68
CA LEU A 322 13.00 13.49 -31.61
C LEU A 322 14.25 14.04 -32.29
N SER A 323 14.37 13.77 -33.59
CA SER A 323 15.35 14.42 -34.45
C SER A 323 14.69 15.68 -35.02
N VAL A 324 15.44 16.77 -34.95
CA VAL A 324 15.21 18.19 -35.35
C VAL A 324 14.33 18.45 -36.58
N LYS A 325 13.99 17.44 -37.40
CA LYS A 325 13.16 17.55 -38.60
C LYS A 325 11.67 17.81 -38.34
N THR A 326 11.11 17.38 -37.21
CA THR A 326 9.66 17.53 -36.93
C THR A 326 9.25 18.98 -36.64
N PHE A 327 10.18 19.81 -36.16
CA PHE A 327 9.94 21.25 -35.93
C PHE A 327 9.84 22.05 -37.25
N PHE A 328 10.55 21.62 -38.31
CA PHE A 328 10.52 22.30 -39.61
C PHE A 328 9.26 21.98 -40.42
N MET A 329 8.75 20.74 -40.34
CA MET A 329 7.52 20.34 -41.04
C MET A 329 6.26 21.02 -40.47
N ILE A 330 6.20 21.20 -39.15
CA ILE A 330 5.05 21.85 -38.50
C ILE A 330 5.01 23.35 -38.82
N LEU A 331 6.17 24.00 -38.97
CA LEU A 331 6.26 25.41 -39.36
C LEU A 331 5.84 25.66 -40.82
N LEU A 332 6.14 24.71 -41.72
CA LEU A 332 5.75 24.78 -43.13
C LEU A 332 4.26 24.47 -43.36
N LEU A 333 3.65 23.59 -42.57
CA LEU A 333 2.21 23.32 -42.66
C LEU A 333 1.34 24.49 -42.16
N HIS A 334 1.81 25.23 -41.15
CA HIS A 334 1.09 26.41 -40.65
C HIS A 334 1.16 27.62 -41.61
N ALA A 335 2.18 27.68 -42.47
CA ALA A 335 2.30 28.73 -43.50
C ALA A 335 1.39 28.48 -44.72
N MET A 336 1.02 27.23 -45.00
CA MET A 336 0.23 26.86 -46.18
C MET A 336 -1.29 26.88 -45.94
N LEU A 337 -1.77 26.84 -44.70
CA LEU A 337 -3.21 26.88 -44.38
C LEU A 337 -3.80 28.30 -44.23
N ALA A 338 -3.00 29.36 -44.34
CA ALA A 338 -3.47 30.73 -44.21
C ALA A 338 -4.02 31.35 -45.52
N SER A 339 -4.00 30.60 -46.63
CA SER A 339 -4.48 31.08 -47.93
C SER A 339 -5.38 30.03 -48.57
N LEU A 340 -6.67 30.00 -48.21
CA LEU A 340 -7.79 29.53 -49.05
C LEU A 340 -9.05 29.34 -48.17
N VAL A 341 -9.87 30.39 -48.03
CA VAL A 341 -11.31 30.22 -47.79
C VAL A 341 -12.07 31.31 -48.57
N THR A 342 -12.73 30.91 -49.65
CA THR A 342 -13.88 31.62 -50.25
C THR A 342 -15.02 30.64 -50.47
N GLU A 343 -16.17 31.02 -49.91
CA GLU A 343 -17.59 30.76 -50.25
C GLU A 343 -18.01 29.43 -50.90
N ALA A 344 -19.01 28.74 -50.31
CA ALA A 344 -20.43 28.87 -50.68
C ALA A 344 -21.32 27.71 -50.16
N ALA A 345 -22.64 27.95 -50.22
CA ALA A 345 -23.77 27.02 -50.27
C ALA A 345 -24.53 26.65 -48.96
N SER A 346 -25.58 27.45 -48.70
CA SER A 346 -27.02 27.12 -48.81
C SER A 346 -27.51 25.69 -48.47
N GLY A 347 -28.56 25.60 -47.63
CA GLY A 347 -29.56 24.52 -47.74
C GLY A 347 -30.19 23.98 -46.46
N ASN A 348 -31.45 24.35 -46.24
CA ASN A 348 -32.55 23.66 -45.51
C ASN A 348 -32.60 23.59 -43.97
N LYS A 349 -33.63 24.27 -43.45
CA LYS A 349 -34.17 24.17 -42.09
C LYS A 349 -35.05 22.92 -41.94
N VAL A 350 -34.75 22.09 -40.96
CA VAL A 350 -35.70 21.11 -40.39
C VAL A 350 -35.88 21.42 -38.91
N LYS A 351 -37.12 21.66 -38.48
CA LYS A 351 -37.47 21.91 -37.08
C LYS A 351 -37.30 20.62 -36.26
N ARG A 352 -36.25 20.53 -35.45
CA ARG A 352 -36.16 19.55 -34.35
C ARG A 352 -36.86 20.11 -33.11
N VAL A 353 -37.86 19.37 -32.62
CA VAL A 353 -38.41 19.55 -31.28
C VAL A 353 -37.28 19.28 -30.27
N LYS A 354 -36.99 20.26 -29.40
CA LYS A 354 -35.99 20.12 -28.33
C LYS A 354 -36.54 19.17 -27.26
N PRO A 355 -35.79 18.13 -26.84
CA PRO A 355 -36.10 17.42 -25.61
C PRO A 355 -36.02 18.40 -24.42
N PRO A 356 -36.81 18.19 -23.36
CA PRO A 356 -36.71 18.99 -22.14
C PRO A 356 -35.27 18.94 -21.63
N LYS A 357 -34.71 20.11 -21.30
CA LYS A 357 -33.36 20.21 -20.72
C LYS A 357 -33.33 19.38 -19.42
N PRO A 358 -32.35 18.49 -19.21
CA PRO A 358 -32.19 17.85 -17.92
C PRO A 358 -32.00 18.94 -16.85
N VAL A 359 -32.83 18.91 -15.82
CA VAL A 359 -32.72 19.78 -14.66
C VAL A 359 -31.37 19.48 -14.03
N LYS A 360 -30.43 20.43 -14.09
CA LYS A 360 -29.13 20.27 -13.44
C LYS A 360 -29.36 20.10 -11.92
N PRO A 361 -28.83 19.06 -11.28
CA PRO A 361 -28.94 18.92 -9.83
C PRO A 361 -28.29 20.13 -9.15
N ILE A 362 -28.95 20.66 -8.11
CA ILE A 362 -28.41 21.75 -7.30
C ILE A 362 -27.26 21.19 -6.47
N GLN A 363 -26.02 21.63 -6.76
CA GLN A 363 -24.81 21.25 -6.04
C GLN A 363 -24.64 22.11 -4.78
N GLU A 364 -24.41 21.47 -3.65
CA GLU A 364 -24.11 22.15 -2.38
C GLU A 364 -22.74 22.82 -2.42
N ILE A 365 -22.55 23.82 -1.56
CA ILE A 365 -21.30 24.56 -1.43
C ILE A 365 -20.76 24.37 -0.02
N LEU A 366 -19.55 23.84 0.07
CA LEU A 366 -18.81 23.59 1.29
C LEU A 366 -17.81 24.71 1.57
N THR A 367 -17.53 24.92 2.86
CA THR A 367 -16.50 25.87 3.32
C THR A 367 -15.79 25.32 4.55
N CYS A 368 -14.47 25.53 4.63
CA CYS A 368 -13.69 25.15 5.81
C CYS A 368 -13.69 26.28 6.83
N LYS A 369 -13.98 25.94 8.10
CA LYS A 369 -14.06 26.89 9.22
C LYS A 369 -12.74 27.07 9.96
N SER A 370 -11.81 26.13 9.86
CA SER A 370 -10.52 26.22 10.56
C SER A 370 -9.61 27.28 9.94
N ARG A 371 -9.09 28.21 10.74
CA ARG A 371 -8.13 29.23 10.29
C ARG A 371 -6.79 28.63 9.85
N LYS A 372 -6.42 27.45 10.36
CA LYS A 372 -5.19 26.74 9.99
C LYS A 372 -5.28 26.07 8.61
N SER A 373 -6.49 25.91 8.07
CA SER A 373 -6.73 25.29 6.77
C SER A 373 -6.34 26.22 5.60
N LYS A 374 -5.62 25.68 4.61
CA LYS A 374 -5.38 26.34 3.31
C LYS A 374 -6.68 26.59 2.51
N CYS A 375 -7.78 26.00 2.96
CA CYS A 375 -9.12 26.09 2.40
C CYS A 375 -10.06 27.00 3.21
N PHE A 376 -9.53 27.70 4.24
CA PHE A 376 -10.31 28.55 5.12
C PHE A 376 -11.19 29.54 4.35
N LYS A 377 -12.50 29.48 4.61
CA LYS A 377 -13.56 30.29 3.96
C LYS A 377 -13.64 30.22 2.43
N LYS A 378 -12.91 29.31 1.77
CA LYS A 378 -13.07 29.07 0.33
C LYS A 378 -14.41 28.38 0.08
N ARG A 379 -15.16 28.89 -0.90
CA ARG A 379 -16.43 28.29 -1.36
C ARG A 379 -16.11 27.19 -2.37
N ILE A 380 -16.28 25.94 -1.97
CA ILE A 380 -16.01 24.77 -2.81
C ILE A 380 -17.33 24.14 -3.20
N THR A 381 -17.57 24.00 -4.50
CA THR A 381 -18.81 23.39 -5.03
C THR A 381 -18.65 21.87 -5.06
N CYS A 382 -19.67 21.15 -4.59
CA CYS A 382 -19.72 19.70 -4.67
C CYS A 382 -19.73 19.20 -6.11
N PRO A 383 -19.13 18.04 -6.43
CA PRO A 383 -19.19 17.45 -7.76
C PRO A 383 -20.63 17.14 -8.23
N ILE A 384 -20.87 17.04 -9.53
CA ILE A 384 -22.22 16.84 -10.10
C ILE A 384 -22.74 15.43 -9.74
N GLU A 385 -21.84 14.47 -9.66
CA GLU A 385 -22.09 13.07 -9.36
C GLU A 385 -22.35 12.80 -7.88
N CYS A 386 -22.03 13.75 -6.99
CA CYS A 386 -22.45 13.75 -5.59
C CYS A 386 -22.79 15.19 -5.14
N PRO A 387 -23.94 15.74 -5.56
CA PRO A 387 -24.23 17.15 -5.35
C PRO A 387 -24.54 17.51 -3.88
N LYS A 388 -24.64 16.51 -2.98
CA LYS A 388 -25.04 16.68 -1.59
C LYS A 388 -24.01 16.11 -0.63
N VAL A 389 -23.78 16.79 0.49
CA VAL A 389 -22.95 16.31 1.60
C VAL A 389 -23.65 15.18 2.34
N LYS A 390 -24.97 15.30 2.49
CA LYS A 390 -25.83 14.32 3.17
C LYS A 390 -26.90 13.83 2.19
N PRO A 391 -26.55 12.91 1.27
CA PRO A 391 -27.53 12.34 0.37
C PRO A 391 -28.62 11.61 1.16
N LYS A 392 -29.85 11.64 0.64
CA LYS A 392 -31.01 10.98 1.29
C LYS A 392 -30.95 9.46 1.19
N ASN A 393 -30.27 8.92 0.19
CA ASN A 393 -30.08 7.49 0.03
C ASN A 393 -28.68 7.14 0.57
N PRO A 394 -28.56 6.26 1.58
CA PRO A 394 -27.28 5.85 2.17
C PRO A 394 -26.30 5.21 1.19
N LYS A 395 -26.80 4.68 0.06
CA LYS A 395 -25.97 4.07 -0.99
C LYS A 395 -25.38 5.09 -1.95
N ASP A 396 -25.88 6.33 -1.96
CA ASP A 396 -25.35 7.37 -2.83
C ASP A 396 -24.03 7.91 -2.26
N LYS A 397 -23.12 8.31 -3.15
CA LYS A 397 -21.88 8.98 -2.75
C LYS A 397 -22.20 10.36 -2.17
N ALA A 398 -21.50 10.71 -1.10
CA ALA A 398 -21.55 12.02 -0.47
C ALA A 398 -20.44 12.93 -0.97
N CYS A 399 -20.74 14.23 -1.04
CA CYS A 399 -19.75 15.27 -1.22
C CYS A 399 -18.92 15.43 0.04
N PHE A 400 -17.60 15.34 -0.11
CA PHE A 400 -16.65 15.45 0.98
C PHE A 400 -15.60 16.50 0.66
N LEU A 401 -15.39 17.46 1.57
CA LEU A 401 -14.31 18.44 1.47
C LEU A 401 -13.26 18.15 2.53
N ASP A 402 -12.06 17.83 2.08
CA ASP A 402 -10.91 17.75 2.96
C ASP A 402 -10.35 19.16 3.23
N CYS A 403 -10.60 19.67 4.44
CA CYS A 403 -10.08 20.98 4.86
C CYS A 403 -8.57 21.00 5.14
N SER A 404 -7.92 19.86 5.30
CA SER A 404 -6.47 19.77 5.45
C SER A 404 -5.79 19.61 4.08
N SER A 405 -6.54 19.24 3.04
CA SER A 405 -5.99 19.08 1.69
C SER A 405 -5.46 20.39 1.13
N PRO A 406 -4.24 20.42 0.57
CA PRO A 406 -3.72 21.60 -0.09
C PRO A 406 -4.48 21.94 -1.39
N LYS A 407 -5.23 20.99 -1.96
CA LYS A 407 -5.99 21.18 -3.20
C LYS A 407 -7.31 21.92 -2.99
N CYS A 408 -7.90 21.82 -1.80
CA CYS A 408 -9.21 22.40 -1.49
C CYS A 408 -10.32 22.01 -2.47
N GLU A 409 -10.37 20.73 -2.81
CA GLU A 409 -11.35 20.16 -3.74
C GLU A 409 -12.35 19.29 -2.98
N ALA A 410 -13.61 19.36 -3.40
CA ALA A 410 -14.64 18.43 -2.93
C ALA A 410 -14.62 17.17 -3.81
N VAL A 411 -14.72 16.01 -3.19
CA VAL A 411 -14.68 14.70 -3.84
C VAL A 411 -15.87 13.85 -3.43
N CYS A 412 -16.25 12.91 -4.27
CA CYS A 412 -17.33 11.97 -3.97
C CYS A 412 -16.80 10.74 -3.23
N LYS A 413 -17.34 10.48 -2.04
CA LYS A 413 -16.96 9.33 -1.21
C LYS A 413 -18.18 8.57 -0.71
N SER A 414 -18.01 7.28 -0.45
CA SER A 414 -18.96 6.52 0.36
C SER A 414 -18.96 7.07 1.79
N ARG A 415 -20.12 7.01 2.47
CA ARG A 415 -20.26 7.38 3.89
C ARG A 415 -20.01 6.21 4.85
N LYS A 416 -19.58 5.06 4.31
CA LYS A 416 -19.09 3.90 5.06
C LYS A 416 -17.55 3.94 5.19
N PRO A 417 -16.97 3.22 6.17
CA PRO A 417 -15.52 3.07 6.28
C PRO A 417 -14.88 2.63 4.97
N ASN A 418 -13.79 3.29 4.55
CA ASN A 418 -12.94 2.77 3.49
C ASN A 418 -11.92 1.81 4.11
N CYS A 419 -12.25 0.52 4.07
CA CYS A 419 -11.41 -0.55 4.59
C CYS A 419 -10.09 -0.80 3.84
N ASN A 420 -9.79 0.03 2.82
CA ASN A 420 -8.53 0.02 2.09
C ASN A 420 -7.74 1.33 2.23
N GLY A 421 -8.22 2.29 3.03
CA GLY A 421 -7.53 3.55 3.28
C GLY A 421 -6.64 3.51 4.54
N PRO A 422 -5.67 4.42 4.66
CA PRO A 422 -4.92 4.61 5.91
C PRO A 422 -5.85 4.80 7.10
N GLY A 423 -5.47 4.22 8.23
CA GLY A 423 -6.27 4.20 9.45
C GLY A 423 -7.42 3.21 9.44
N ALA A 424 -7.54 2.34 8.44
CA ALA A 424 -8.55 1.28 8.46
C ALA A 424 -8.18 0.19 9.49
N ALA A 425 -9.21 -0.33 10.17
CA ALA A 425 -9.19 -1.58 10.92
C ALA A 425 -10.50 -2.32 10.58
N CYS A 426 -10.43 -3.17 9.56
CA CYS A 426 -11.57 -3.90 9.00
C CYS A 426 -11.20 -5.36 8.74
N TYR A 427 -12.19 -6.17 8.31
CA TYR A 427 -12.00 -7.59 8.02
C TYR A 427 -11.43 -8.35 9.24
N ASP A 428 -10.78 -9.49 8.98
CA ASP A 428 -10.17 -10.31 10.01
C ASP A 428 -8.87 -9.69 10.53
N PRO A 429 -8.99 -8.97 11.64
CA PRO A 429 -8.59 -7.58 11.84
C PRO A 429 -7.31 -7.18 11.10
N ARG A 430 -7.53 -6.65 9.91
CA ARG A 430 -6.52 -6.04 9.07
C ARG A 430 -6.45 -4.56 9.38
N PHE A 431 -5.28 -4.09 9.80
CA PHE A 431 -4.99 -2.67 10.00
C PHE A 431 -4.26 -2.10 8.79
N ILE A 432 -4.45 -0.80 8.53
CA ILE A 432 -3.66 -0.03 7.57
C ILE A 432 -3.04 1.16 8.29
N GLY A 433 -1.71 1.16 8.40
CA GLY A 433 -0.95 2.20 9.10
C GLY A 433 -1.06 3.58 8.45
N GLY A 434 -0.56 4.60 9.14
CA GLY A 434 -0.40 5.95 8.60
C GLY A 434 0.57 6.02 7.41
N ASP A 435 1.45 5.03 7.27
CA ASP A 435 2.32 4.78 6.14
C ASP A 435 1.61 4.12 4.93
N GLY A 436 0.34 3.72 5.09
CA GLY A 436 -0.45 3.02 4.09
C GLY A 436 -0.17 1.52 4.01
N ILE A 437 0.65 0.98 4.92
CA ILE A 437 1.03 -0.44 4.91
C ILE A 437 0.00 -1.25 5.70
N VAL A 438 -0.37 -2.40 5.13
CA VAL A 438 -1.25 -3.37 5.77
C VAL A 438 -0.48 -4.16 6.83
N PHE A 439 -1.06 -4.30 8.02
CA PHE A 439 -0.52 -5.17 9.07
C PHE A 439 -1.63 -5.81 9.90
N TYR A 440 -1.28 -6.85 10.64
CA TYR A 440 -2.19 -7.56 11.53
C TYR A 440 -1.71 -7.41 12.97
N PHE A 441 -2.64 -7.56 13.90
CA PHE A 441 -2.34 -7.51 15.32
C PHE A 441 -2.98 -8.72 15.99
N HIS A 442 -2.17 -9.58 16.62
CA HIS A 442 -2.65 -10.72 17.42
C HIS A 442 -2.60 -10.42 18.92
N GLY A 443 -3.37 -9.44 19.38
CA GLY A 443 -3.80 -9.39 20.77
C GLY A 443 -4.74 -10.54 21.15
N LYS A 444 -4.83 -10.84 22.45
CA LYS A 444 -5.67 -11.91 22.99
C LYS A 444 -7.15 -11.53 22.99
N SER A 445 -8.00 -12.55 22.84
CA SER A 445 -9.45 -12.41 22.94
C SER A 445 -9.88 -11.87 24.30
N ASN A 446 -10.98 -11.09 24.33
CA ASN A 446 -11.51 -10.44 25.54
C ASN A 446 -10.53 -9.50 26.28
N GLU A 447 -9.46 -9.06 25.61
CA GLU A 447 -8.55 -8.06 26.14
C GLU A 447 -8.73 -6.71 25.45
N HIS A 448 -8.19 -5.67 26.08
CA HIS A 448 -8.24 -4.29 25.61
C HIS A 448 -6.86 -3.83 25.16
N PHE A 449 -6.80 -3.16 24.03
CA PHE A 449 -5.55 -2.65 23.49
C PHE A 449 -5.70 -1.23 22.96
N THR A 450 -4.68 -0.41 23.22
CA THR A 450 -4.55 0.95 22.72
C THR A 450 -4.23 0.97 21.23
N LEU A 451 -5.15 1.51 20.42
CA LEU A 451 -4.91 1.80 19.01
C LEU A 451 -4.14 3.12 18.84
N ILE A 452 -4.54 4.15 19.59
CA ILE A 452 -3.97 5.50 19.56
C ILE A 452 -3.79 5.98 20.99
N SER A 453 -2.62 6.52 21.30
CA SER A 453 -2.37 7.27 22.53
C SER A 453 -1.56 8.50 22.19
N ASP A 454 -2.15 9.66 22.36
CA ASP A 454 -1.51 10.96 22.26
C ASP A 454 -1.91 11.79 23.46
N THR A 455 -1.21 12.89 23.71
CA THR A 455 -1.43 13.78 24.86
C THR A 455 -2.89 14.19 25.05
N ASN A 456 -3.65 14.35 23.96
CA ASN A 456 -5.04 14.82 23.95
C ASN A 456 -6.06 13.81 23.40
N LEU A 457 -5.63 12.61 22.99
CA LEU A 457 -6.51 11.58 22.41
C LEU A 457 -6.03 10.18 22.77
N GLN A 458 -6.90 9.39 23.40
CA GLN A 458 -6.73 7.95 23.59
C GLN A 458 -7.84 7.23 22.85
N ILE A 459 -7.49 6.19 22.07
CA ILE A 459 -8.45 5.25 21.49
C ILE A 459 -8.01 3.83 21.80
N ASN A 460 -8.87 3.09 22.48
CA ASN A 460 -8.69 1.68 22.81
C ASN A 460 -9.72 0.84 22.05
N ALA A 461 -9.38 -0.43 21.82
CA ALA A 461 -10.27 -1.42 21.23
C ALA A 461 -10.40 -2.65 22.15
N ARG A 462 -11.62 -3.20 22.27
CA ARG A 462 -11.87 -4.53 22.83
C ARG A 462 -12.04 -5.54 21.71
N ARG A 463 -11.42 -6.71 21.84
CA ARG A 463 -11.53 -7.82 20.88
C ARG A 463 -12.57 -8.85 21.29
N THR A 464 -13.21 -9.48 20.30
CA THR A 464 -14.16 -10.60 20.54
C THR A 464 -13.48 -11.87 21.09
N ARG A 465 -14.30 -12.82 21.55
CA ARG A 465 -13.91 -13.98 22.37
C ARG A 465 -13.14 -15.09 21.63
N ASP A 466 -13.41 -15.29 20.34
CA ASP A 466 -12.86 -16.43 19.60
C ASP A 466 -12.08 -16.02 18.34
N TYR A 467 -12.18 -14.75 17.96
CA TYR A 467 -11.54 -14.16 16.79
C TYR A 467 -11.15 -12.72 17.07
N THR A 468 -10.20 -12.24 16.29
CA THR A 468 -9.45 -11.03 16.60
C THR A 468 -10.18 -9.72 16.20
N TRP A 469 -11.44 -9.79 15.77
CA TRP A 469 -12.27 -8.63 15.39
C TRP A 469 -12.45 -7.60 16.52
N ILE A 470 -12.64 -6.35 16.13
CA ILE A 470 -12.91 -5.25 17.06
C ILE A 470 -14.40 -5.29 17.41
N GLN A 471 -14.70 -5.49 18.69
CA GLN A 471 -16.08 -5.48 19.19
C GLN A 471 -16.50 -4.09 19.68
N ALA A 472 -15.57 -3.38 20.31
CA ALA A 472 -15.86 -2.10 20.94
C ALA A 472 -14.67 -1.15 20.85
N LEU A 473 -14.96 0.14 20.82
CA LEU A 473 -14.00 1.24 20.95
C LEU A 473 -14.27 2.05 22.21
N GLY A 474 -13.20 2.46 22.88
CA GLY A 474 -13.22 3.42 23.98
C GLY A 474 -12.34 4.61 23.64
N LEU A 475 -12.90 5.81 23.72
CA LEU A 475 -12.23 7.04 23.35
C LEU A 475 -12.11 7.91 24.60
N LYS A 476 -10.95 8.53 24.81
CA LYS A 476 -10.78 9.65 25.76
C LYS A 476 -10.21 10.85 25.04
N PHE A 477 -10.77 12.02 25.31
CA PHE A 477 -10.35 13.29 24.74
C PHE A 477 -10.67 14.39 25.76
N GLY A 478 -9.68 15.21 26.10
CA GLY A 478 -9.82 16.10 27.27
C GLY A 478 -10.24 15.33 28.52
N HIS A 479 -11.26 15.80 29.21
CA HIS A 479 -11.83 15.14 30.39
C HIS A 479 -13.03 14.23 30.08
N HIS A 480 -13.34 14.01 28.81
CA HIS A 480 -14.49 13.23 28.38
C HIS A 480 -14.12 11.81 27.98
N ASP A 481 -15.11 10.92 28.04
CA ASP A 481 -15.05 9.61 27.42
C ASP A 481 -16.26 9.30 26.54
N PHE A 482 -16.00 8.44 25.55
CA PHE A 482 -17.02 7.92 24.66
C PHE A 482 -16.76 6.44 24.41
N THR A 483 -17.82 5.63 24.42
CA THR A 483 -17.72 4.21 24.06
C THR A 483 -18.68 3.86 22.94
N LEU A 484 -18.26 2.94 22.09
CA LEU A 484 -19.04 2.36 21.02
C LEU A 484 -18.84 0.85 21.04
N GLU A 485 -19.92 0.08 20.96
CA GLU A 485 -19.87 -1.39 20.97
C GLU A 485 -20.85 -1.99 19.96
N ALA A 486 -20.42 -3.04 19.26
CA ALA A 486 -21.28 -3.91 18.48
C ALA A 486 -22.05 -4.86 19.42
N THR A 487 -23.38 -4.79 19.40
CA THR A 487 -24.22 -5.64 20.25
C THR A 487 -24.29 -7.06 19.71
N ARG A 488 -24.24 -8.05 20.61
CA ARG A 488 -24.39 -9.45 20.25
C ARG A 488 -25.78 -9.73 19.67
N THR A 489 -25.84 -10.49 18.58
CA THR A 489 -27.08 -11.00 18.01
C THR A 489 -26.91 -12.45 17.55
N GLU A 490 -27.95 -13.26 17.69
CA GLU A 490 -27.93 -14.66 17.20
C GLU A 490 -28.15 -14.73 15.69
N LYS A 491 -29.01 -13.86 15.16
CA LYS A 491 -29.33 -13.76 13.75
C LYS A 491 -29.12 -12.33 13.29
N TRP A 492 -28.38 -12.18 12.21
CA TRP A 492 -28.18 -10.87 11.62
C TRP A 492 -29.46 -10.38 10.94
N ASP A 493 -29.81 -9.13 11.21
CA ASP A 493 -30.86 -8.38 10.50
C ASP A 493 -30.33 -6.98 10.23
N ASP A 494 -30.20 -6.63 8.95
CA ASP A 494 -29.72 -5.32 8.50
C ASP A 494 -30.63 -4.16 8.97
N ASN A 495 -31.89 -4.44 9.30
CA ASN A 495 -32.88 -3.44 9.72
C ASN A 495 -32.90 -3.24 11.24
N VAL A 496 -32.12 -4.00 12.00
CA VAL A 496 -31.97 -3.83 13.44
C VAL A 496 -30.64 -3.13 13.69
N ASP A 497 -30.65 -2.15 14.59
CA ASP A 497 -29.45 -1.44 14.98
C ASP A 497 -28.67 -2.25 16.03
N HIS A 498 -27.41 -2.56 15.72
CA HIS A 498 -26.51 -3.34 16.57
C HIS A 498 -25.43 -2.48 17.23
N LEU A 499 -25.75 -1.23 17.52
CA LEU A 499 -24.83 -0.23 18.09
C LEU A 499 -25.23 0.13 19.52
N LYS A 500 -24.27 0.10 20.45
CA LYS A 500 -24.42 0.65 21.79
C LYS A 500 -23.42 1.78 22.02
N LEU A 501 -23.91 2.95 22.40
CA LEU A 501 -23.11 4.16 22.58
C LEU A 501 -23.21 4.68 24.02
N SER A 502 -22.12 5.24 24.53
CA SER A 502 -22.17 6.03 25.78
C SER A 502 -21.22 7.22 25.71
N HIS A 503 -21.56 8.30 26.42
CA HIS A 503 -20.74 9.49 26.58
C HIS A 503 -20.72 9.87 28.06
N ASP A 504 -19.52 10.00 28.64
CA ASP A 504 -19.29 10.25 30.07
C ASP A 504 -20.10 9.31 30.98
N GLY A 505 -20.09 8.02 30.63
CA GLY A 505 -20.81 6.97 31.35
C GLY A 505 -22.34 6.96 31.18
N MET A 506 -22.93 7.91 30.45
CA MET A 506 -24.37 7.94 30.15
C MET A 506 -24.66 7.31 28.80
N GLU A 507 -25.65 6.41 28.75
CA GLU A 507 -26.09 5.78 27.51
C GLU A 507 -26.62 6.83 26.53
N LEU A 508 -26.13 6.75 25.29
CA LEU A 508 -26.47 7.69 24.22
C LEU A 508 -27.37 7.00 23.20
N ILE A 509 -28.58 7.54 23.02
CA ILE A 509 -29.51 7.08 21.99
C ILE A 509 -29.57 8.13 20.88
N ILE A 510 -29.12 7.74 19.69
CA ILE A 510 -29.27 8.55 18.47
C ILE A 510 -30.45 7.98 17.69
N PRO A 511 -31.52 8.76 17.45
CA PRO A 511 -32.71 8.30 16.75
C PRO A 511 -32.37 7.58 15.44
N GLU A 512 -33.00 6.44 15.20
CA GLU A 512 -32.88 5.72 13.93
C GLU A 512 -33.35 6.60 12.78
N GLY A 513 -32.58 6.61 11.69
CA GLY A 513 -32.82 7.47 10.54
C GLY A 513 -31.53 8.02 9.94
N ASP A 514 -31.51 8.09 8.62
CA ASP A 514 -30.36 8.60 7.87
C ASP A 514 -30.06 10.05 8.23
N SER A 515 -28.81 10.34 8.58
CA SER A 515 -28.33 11.68 8.97
C SER A 515 -28.90 12.22 10.29
N SER A 516 -29.40 11.36 11.18
CA SER A 516 -29.62 11.72 12.59
C SER A 516 -28.28 12.08 13.25
N GLU A 517 -28.26 13.14 14.04
CA GLU A 517 -27.03 13.67 14.64
C GLU A 517 -27.22 13.94 16.13
N TRP A 518 -26.14 13.74 16.87
CA TRP A 518 -25.99 14.19 18.25
C TRP A 518 -24.68 14.97 18.39
N ASN A 519 -24.72 16.04 19.17
CA ASN A 519 -23.55 16.83 19.53
C ASN A 519 -23.49 16.93 21.05
N SER A 520 -22.29 16.91 21.64
CA SER A 520 -22.12 17.27 23.04
C SER A 520 -22.50 18.74 23.25
N THR A 521 -22.83 19.10 24.49
CA THR A 521 -23.25 20.47 24.86
C THR A 521 -22.20 21.52 24.54
N GLU A 522 -20.93 21.15 24.67
CA GLU A 522 -19.77 22.01 24.45
C GLU A 522 -19.19 21.87 23.02
N GLY A 523 -19.67 20.88 22.27
CA GLY A 523 -19.28 20.66 20.87
C GLY A 523 -17.97 19.88 20.70
N ASP A 524 -17.46 19.25 21.76
CA ASP A 524 -16.22 18.45 21.75
C ASP A 524 -16.34 17.12 20.99
N ILE A 525 -17.56 16.65 20.76
CA ILE A 525 -17.82 15.44 19.97
C ILE A 525 -19.15 15.57 19.24
N GLN A 526 -19.15 15.11 17.99
CA GLN A 526 -20.33 14.97 17.16
C GLN A 526 -20.43 13.52 16.69
N VAL A 527 -21.64 12.95 16.73
CA VAL A 527 -21.92 11.61 16.23
C VAL A 527 -23.07 11.71 15.23
N GLU A 528 -22.85 11.21 14.02
CA GLU A 528 -23.81 11.27 12.92
C GLU A 528 -24.08 9.87 12.37
N ARG A 529 -25.35 9.49 12.22
CA ARG A 529 -25.74 8.29 11.48
C ARG A 529 -25.50 8.48 9.98
N THR A 530 -24.80 7.54 9.37
CA THR A 530 -24.55 7.54 7.91
C THR A 530 -25.46 6.58 7.15
N SER A 531 -26.22 5.76 7.88
CA SER A 531 -27.28 4.85 7.41
C SER A 531 -28.37 4.74 8.49
N SER A 532 -29.51 4.15 8.16
CA SER A 532 -30.65 3.99 9.05
C SER A 532 -30.28 3.19 10.31
N THR A 533 -29.42 2.20 10.13
CA THR A 533 -28.89 1.27 11.12
C THR A 533 -27.39 1.02 10.88
N ASN A 534 -26.68 0.59 11.92
CA ASN A 534 -25.34 -0.02 11.87
C ASN A 534 -24.18 0.83 11.31
N SER A 535 -24.39 2.09 10.92
CA SER A 535 -23.30 2.94 10.41
C SER A 535 -23.35 4.36 10.97
N LEU A 536 -22.20 4.86 11.43
CA LEU A 536 -22.06 6.21 11.95
C LEU A 536 -20.68 6.81 11.66
N THR A 537 -20.59 8.13 11.76
CA THR A 537 -19.35 8.90 11.81
C THR A 537 -19.25 9.60 13.16
N ILE A 538 -18.12 9.48 13.82
CA ILE A 538 -17.76 10.21 15.04
C ILE A 538 -16.74 11.28 14.65
N THR A 539 -16.98 12.51 15.02
CA THR A 539 -16.08 13.64 14.78
C THR A 539 -15.69 14.26 16.11
N ILE A 540 -14.41 14.22 16.43
CA ILE A 540 -13.80 14.94 17.55
C ILE A 540 -13.04 16.12 16.95
N PRO A 541 -13.51 17.37 17.11
CA PRO A 541 -12.96 18.52 16.40
C PRO A 541 -11.44 18.65 16.55
N ASN A 542 -10.77 18.83 15.41
CA ASN A 542 -9.31 18.97 15.31
C ASN A 542 -8.48 17.75 15.76
N LEU A 543 -9.10 16.66 16.22
CA LEU A 543 -8.41 15.44 16.66
C LEU A 543 -8.60 14.30 15.66
N ALA A 544 -9.84 13.86 15.46
CA ALA A 544 -10.12 12.70 14.62
C ALA A 544 -11.53 12.69 14.00
N GLU A 545 -11.64 12.07 12.85
CA GLU A 545 -12.87 11.55 12.24
C GLU A 545 -12.80 10.02 12.25
N ILE A 546 -13.88 9.36 12.69
CA ILE A 546 -13.95 7.90 12.82
C ILE A 546 -15.20 7.42 12.10
N PHE A 547 -15.01 6.66 11.03
CA PHE A 547 -16.09 6.03 10.27
C PHE A 547 -16.29 4.62 10.82
N VAL A 548 -17.54 4.23 11.07
CA VAL A 548 -17.89 2.95 11.70
C VAL A 548 -18.99 2.27 10.91
N ASN A 549 -18.86 0.96 10.73
CA ASN A 549 -19.90 0.08 10.21
C ASN A 549 -19.92 -1.22 11.03
N VAL A 550 -21.08 -1.66 11.49
CA VAL A 550 -21.26 -2.96 12.15
C VAL A 550 -21.61 -3.99 11.08
N ILE A 551 -20.93 -5.12 11.07
CA ILE A 551 -21.20 -6.24 10.17
C ILE A 551 -21.22 -7.56 10.94
N PRO A 552 -21.97 -8.57 10.45
CA PRO A 552 -21.86 -9.93 10.96
C PRO A 552 -20.65 -10.61 10.32
N VAL A 553 -20.25 -11.75 10.88
CA VAL A 553 -19.53 -12.74 10.09
C VAL A 553 -20.54 -13.53 9.29
N SER A 554 -20.41 -13.55 7.97
CA SER A 554 -21.36 -14.30 7.14
C SER A 554 -21.16 -15.81 7.30
N GLU A 555 -22.21 -16.60 7.02
CA GLU A 555 -22.06 -18.07 7.00
C GLU A 555 -21.04 -18.50 5.94
N GLU A 556 -20.98 -17.77 4.83
CA GLU A 556 -20.01 -17.95 3.76
C GLU A 556 -18.58 -17.73 4.29
N ASP A 557 -18.32 -16.61 4.97
CA ASP A 557 -17.00 -16.33 5.56
C ASP A 557 -16.63 -17.38 6.62
N SER A 558 -17.59 -17.77 7.46
CA SER A 558 -17.37 -18.84 8.45
C SER A 558 -17.08 -20.19 7.81
N LYS A 559 -17.67 -20.51 6.66
CA LYS A 559 -17.38 -21.75 5.91
C LYS A 559 -16.02 -21.67 5.22
N ILE A 560 -15.68 -20.51 4.65
CA ILE A 560 -14.41 -20.27 3.94
C ILE A 560 -13.23 -20.35 4.90
N HIS A 561 -13.33 -19.70 6.07
CA HIS A 561 -12.24 -19.60 7.04
C HIS A 561 -12.34 -20.62 8.19
N ASN A 562 -13.33 -21.51 8.15
CA ASN A 562 -13.61 -22.51 9.17
C ASN A 562 -13.67 -21.91 10.60
N TYR A 563 -14.34 -20.77 10.75
CA TYR A 563 -14.48 -20.10 12.04
C TYR A 563 -15.33 -20.88 13.06
N GLN A 564 -15.99 -21.96 12.66
CA GLN A 564 -16.83 -22.79 13.52
C GLN A 564 -17.83 -21.96 14.36
N ILE A 565 -18.38 -20.89 13.75
CA ILE A 565 -19.27 -19.98 14.45
C ILE A 565 -20.51 -20.75 14.93
N PRO A 566 -20.83 -20.71 16.24
CA PRO A 566 -22.01 -21.37 16.76
C PRO A 566 -23.28 -20.73 16.20
N SER A 567 -24.33 -21.54 16.02
CA SER A 567 -25.62 -21.11 15.46
C SER A 567 -26.40 -20.09 16.32
N ASN A 568 -25.90 -19.75 17.51
CA ASN A 568 -26.49 -18.78 18.44
C ASN A 568 -25.68 -17.48 18.55
N ASP A 569 -24.84 -17.17 17.56
CA ASP A 569 -24.12 -15.90 17.49
C ASP A 569 -23.73 -15.58 16.05
N SER A 570 -23.96 -14.36 15.60
CA SER A 570 -23.53 -13.88 14.28
C SER A 570 -22.16 -13.18 14.31
N PHE A 571 -21.52 -13.07 15.49
CA PHE A 571 -20.23 -12.40 15.69
C PHE A 571 -20.21 -10.98 15.10
N ALA A 572 -21.24 -10.19 15.44
CA ALA A 572 -21.31 -8.79 15.05
C ALA A 572 -20.07 -8.03 15.56
N HIS A 573 -19.41 -7.30 14.65
CA HIS A 573 -18.16 -6.59 14.93
C HIS A 573 -18.06 -5.28 14.15
N LEU A 574 -17.07 -4.46 14.51
CA LEU A 574 -16.84 -3.14 13.94
C LEU A 574 -15.81 -3.19 12.81
N GLU A 575 -16.22 -2.71 11.64
CA GLU A 575 -15.31 -2.16 10.64
C GLU A 575 -15.13 -0.67 10.93
N VAL A 576 -13.89 -0.23 11.09
CA VAL A 576 -13.60 1.15 11.42
C VAL A 576 -12.54 1.75 10.51
N GLN A 577 -12.67 3.03 10.22
CA GLN A 577 -11.62 3.81 9.57
C GLN A 577 -11.38 5.09 10.35
N PHE A 578 -10.15 5.29 10.78
CA PHE A 578 -9.72 6.48 11.47
C PHE A 578 -9.07 7.48 10.52
N ARG A 579 -9.30 8.76 10.78
CA ARG A 579 -8.63 9.86 10.14
C ARG A 579 -8.23 10.89 11.19
N PHE A 580 -6.95 11.13 11.34
CA PHE A 580 -6.42 12.02 12.38
C PHE A 580 -5.98 13.37 11.81
N PHE A 581 -6.11 14.43 12.60
CA PHE A 581 -5.85 15.81 12.16
C PHE A 581 -4.70 16.52 12.88
N GLY A 582 -4.21 15.97 14.00
CA GLY A 582 -3.27 16.67 14.85
C GLY A 582 -2.47 15.77 15.78
N LEU A 583 -2.14 14.56 15.34
CA LEU A 583 -1.26 13.68 16.12
C LEU A 583 0.12 14.35 16.31
N SER A 584 0.63 14.30 17.53
CA SER A 584 1.96 14.74 17.90
C SER A 584 3.00 13.76 17.36
N SER A 585 4.25 14.21 17.24
CA SER A 585 5.38 13.32 16.90
C SER A 585 5.60 12.21 17.94
N ASN A 586 4.97 12.31 19.11
CA ASN A 586 5.06 11.36 20.21
C ASN A 586 3.83 10.45 20.33
N VAL A 587 2.95 10.40 19.32
CA VAL A 587 1.80 9.49 19.32
C VAL A 587 2.22 8.01 19.42
N GLU A 588 1.67 7.27 20.38
CA GLU A 588 1.87 5.82 20.57
C GLU A 588 0.59 5.04 20.25
N GLY A 589 0.65 3.73 20.40
CA GLY A 589 -0.46 2.80 20.16
C GLY A 589 -0.21 1.90 18.95
N ILE A 590 -0.99 0.83 18.82
CA ILE A 590 -0.84 -0.16 17.73
C ILE A 590 -0.89 0.52 16.36
N LEU A 591 -1.89 1.39 16.17
CA LEU A 591 -2.04 2.17 14.96
C LEU A 591 -1.22 3.46 15.06
N GLY A 592 -1.23 4.13 16.21
CA GLY A 592 -0.59 5.44 16.41
C GLY A 592 0.91 5.44 16.19
N ARG A 593 1.59 4.35 16.58
CA ARG A 593 3.02 4.20 16.30
C ARG A 593 3.33 4.30 14.81
N THR A 594 2.44 3.81 13.93
CA THR A 594 2.61 3.87 12.46
C THR A 594 2.52 5.28 11.87
N TYR A 595 2.00 6.22 12.67
CA TYR A 595 1.79 7.60 12.27
C TYR A 595 2.97 8.51 12.61
N ARG A 596 3.98 8.01 13.35
CA ARG A 596 5.17 8.78 13.70
C ARG A 596 6.16 8.94 12.54
N PRO A 597 6.94 10.03 12.49
CA PRO A 597 7.95 10.23 11.44
C PRO A 597 9.14 9.28 11.54
N ASP A 598 9.48 8.85 12.76
CA ASP A 598 10.56 7.89 13.07
C ASP A 598 10.09 6.43 13.02
N PHE A 599 8.83 6.19 12.65
CA PHE A 599 8.33 4.84 12.55
C PHE A 599 8.97 4.10 11.39
N GLU A 600 9.81 3.13 11.72
CA GLU A 600 10.22 2.08 10.83
C GLU A 600 9.29 0.91 11.04
N ASN A 601 8.55 0.52 10.00
CA ASN A 601 7.59 -0.56 10.10
C ASN A 601 8.31 -1.89 10.41
N PRO A 602 8.08 -2.52 11.58
CA PRO A 602 8.74 -3.77 11.95
C PRO A 602 8.15 -4.98 11.19
N ALA A 603 7.00 -4.80 10.53
CA ALA A 603 6.47 -5.75 9.56
C ALA A 603 7.54 -5.99 8.50
N LYS A 604 8.11 -7.21 8.47
CA LYS A 604 9.04 -7.58 7.42
C LYS A 604 8.31 -7.54 6.08
N PRO A 605 8.80 -6.77 5.10
CA PRO A 605 8.41 -7.00 3.72
C PRO A 605 8.76 -8.46 3.43
N GLY A 606 7.76 -9.31 3.25
CA GLY A 606 7.93 -10.73 2.93
C GLY A 606 6.89 -11.61 3.60
N VAL A 607 6.34 -11.13 4.71
CA VAL A 607 5.57 -11.98 5.61
C VAL A 607 4.09 -11.85 5.31
N ALA A 608 3.47 -12.95 4.86
CA ALA A 608 2.02 -13.09 4.81
C ALA A 608 1.45 -12.75 6.20
N MET A 609 0.53 -11.80 6.24
CA MET A 609 -0.03 -11.22 7.47
C MET A 609 1.04 -10.74 8.47
N PRO A 610 1.74 -9.61 8.21
CA PRO A 610 2.78 -9.18 9.12
C PRO A 610 2.17 -8.73 10.44
N VAL A 611 2.48 -9.48 11.49
CA VAL A 611 1.95 -9.23 12.83
C VAL A 611 2.84 -8.23 13.53
N ILE A 612 2.32 -7.03 13.78
CA ILE A 612 3.02 -6.06 14.64
C ILE A 612 2.73 -6.45 16.09
N GLY A 613 3.78 -6.81 16.83
CA GLY A 613 3.68 -7.09 18.27
C GLY A 613 3.45 -5.83 19.11
N GLY A 614 3.47 -5.98 20.44
CA GLY A 614 3.23 -4.88 21.38
C GLY A 614 1.95 -5.05 22.19
N ASP A 615 1.48 -6.29 22.32
CA ASP A 615 0.44 -6.68 23.27
C ASP A 615 0.84 -6.29 24.70
N ASP A 616 2.07 -6.56 25.12
CA ASP A 616 2.61 -6.14 26.42
C ASP A 616 2.70 -4.61 26.59
N LYS A 617 2.94 -3.89 25.48
CA LYS A 617 3.12 -2.43 25.46
C LYS A 617 1.81 -1.65 25.48
N TYR A 618 0.81 -2.16 24.76
CA TYR A 618 -0.42 -1.43 24.47
C TYR A 618 -1.66 -2.03 25.11
N LYS A 619 -1.53 -3.12 25.87
CA LYS A 619 -2.63 -3.66 26.68
C LYS A 619 -3.05 -2.66 27.76
N THR A 620 -4.36 -2.51 27.92
CA THR A 620 -4.99 -1.71 28.98
C THR A 620 -5.83 -2.59 29.90
N SER A 621 -6.07 -2.14 31.14
CA SER A 621 -6.91 -2.89 32.09
C SER A 621 -8.40 -2.87 31.76
N SER A 622 -8.87 -1.85 31.03
CA SER A 622 -10.25 -1.72 30.58
C SER A 622 -10.35 -0.92 29.28
N LEU A 623 -11.55 -0.88 28.69
CA LEU A 623 -11.83 -0.14 27.46
C LEU A 623 -11.53 1.36 27.59
N LEU A 624 -11.70 1.96 28.77
CA LEU A 624 -11.44 3.37 29.03
C LEU A 624 -10.18 3.61 29.87
N ALA A 625 -9.36 2.59 30.12
CA ALA A 625 -8.11 2.77 30.87
C ALA A 625 -7.01 3.37 29.98
N THR A 626 -6.10 4.13 30.60
CA THR A 626 -4.95 4.78 29.95
C THR A 626 -3.63 4.23 30.48
N ASP A 627 -3.66 3.04 31.07
CA ASP A 627 -2.61 2.44 31.89
C ASP A 627 -1.67 1.51 31.10
N CYS A 628 -1.67 1.60 29.77
CA CYS A 628 -0.72 0.82 28.97
C CYS A 628 0.71 1.34 29.15
N ALA A 629 1.69 0.43 29.01
CA ALA A 629 3.09 0.72 29.33
C ALA A 629 3.71 1.87 28.51
N LEU A 630 3.22 2.10 27.28
CA LEU A 630 3.65 3.21 26.41
C LEU A 630 2.56 4.27 26.19
N CYS A 631 1.47 4.24 26.94
CA CYS A 631 0.42 5.26 26.79
C CYS A 631 0.94 6.63 27.23
N VAL A 632 0.65 7.66 26.45
CA VAL A 632 1.11 9.04 26.66
C VAL A 632 -0.06 10.03 26.86
N PHE A 633 -1.29 9.54 26.93
CA PHE A 633 -2.47 10.37 27.18
C PHE A 633 -2.37 11.13 28.50
N SER A 634 -2.50 12.46 28.44
CA SER A 634 -2.31 13.33 29.59
C SER A 634 -3.15 14.61 29.43
N PRO A 635 -4.43 14.58 29.84
CA PRO A 635 -5.36 15.68 29.59
C PRO A 635 -4.99 16.95 30.35
N ASP A 636 -4.30 16.84 31.49
CA ASP A 636 -3.88 17.98 32.31
C ASP A 636 -2.60 18.68 31.82
N ASN A 637 -1.84 18.05 30.90
CA ASN A 637 -0.58 18.58 30.38
C ASN A 637 -0.71 19.18 28.97
N ILE A 638 -1.94 19.49 28.54
CA ILE A 638 -2.19 20.19 27.27
C ILE A 638 -1.73 21.65 27.45
N LYS A 639 -0.45 21.93 27.16
CA LYS A 639 0.07 23.30 27.18
C LYS A 639 -0.43 24.05 25.95
N ASP A 640 -1.19 25.12 26.16
CA ASP A 640 -1.74 26.01 25.11
C ASP A 640 -0.68 26.77 24.28
N GLU A 641 0.62 26.54 24.51
CA GLU A 641 1.74 27.30 23.90
C GLU A 641 2.92 26.44 23.43
N ASP A 642 2.78 25.12 23.24
CA ASP A 642 3.87 24.38 22.57
C ASP A 642 3.68 24.40 21.04
N ASP A 643 4.50 25.24 20.40
CA ASP A 643 4.93 25.19 19.00
C ASP A 643 5.69 23.87 18.68
N SER A 644 5.35 22.79 19.40
CA SER A 644 5.82 21.42 19.23
C SER A 644 5.16 20.88 17.97
N LEU A 645 5.88 21.03 16.85
CA LEU A 645 5.83 20.22 15.63
C LEU A 645 4.59 19.32 15.53
N MET A 646 3.40 19.94 15.45
CA MET A 646 2.23 19.21 14.99
C MET A 646 2.64 18.67 13.64
N MET A 647 2.55 17.35 13.46
CA MET A 647 2.80 16.80 12.15
C MET A 647 1.75 17.41 11.24
N GLU A 648 2.15 18.36 10.40
CA GLU A 648 1.41 18.61 9.17
C GLU A 648 1.47 17.24 8.50
N TYR A 649 0.38 16.47 8.58
CA TYR A 649 0.15 15.38 7.65
C TYR A 649 0.09 16.06 6.29
N ASP A 650 1.27 16.31 5.72
CA ASP A 650 1.44 16.48 4.29
C ASP A 650 0.97 15.13 3.74
N MET A 651 -0.35 15.05 3.55
CA MET A 651 -0.91 14.17 2.56
C MET A 651 -0.10 14.45 1.31
N LEU A 652 0.62 13.43 0.88
CA LEU A 652 1.21 13.27 -0.43
C LEU A 652 0.80 14.42 -1.36
N LYS A 653 1.66 15.44 -1.49
CA LYS A 653 1.49 16.54 -2.44
C LYS A 653 1.57 15.93 -3.82
N CYS A 654 0.39 15.55 -4.30
CA CYS A 654 0.12 14.88 -5.55
C CYS A 654 -0.14 15.93 -6.63
N GLN A 655 0.91 16.33 -7.37
CA GLN A 655 0.77 17.26 -8.48
C GLN A 655 0.34 16.50 -9.73
N GLY A 656 -0.86 16.80 -10.23
CA GLY A 656 -1.39 16.26 -11.48
C GLY A 656 -1.01 17.15 -12.66
N GLY A 657 -0.25 16.60 -13.60
CA GLY A 657 -0.06 17.12 -14.94
C GLY A 657 -0.18 15.96 -15.94
N GLY A 658 -0.17 16.22 -17.24
CA GLY A 658 -0.42 15.24 -18.32
C GLY A 658 0.47 13.97 -18.36
N ASN A 659 1.34 13.75 -17.37
CA ASN A 659 2.19 12.58 -17.16
C ASN A 659 1.95 11.89 -15.80
N GLY A 660 0.74 11.98 -15.24
CA GLY A 660 0.37 11.29 -14.00
C GLY A 660 0.51 12.13 -12.72
N ILE A 661 0.07 11.53 -11.62
CA ILE A 661 -0.03 12.16 -10.31
C ILE A 661 1.25 11.86 -9.52
N ALA A 662 2.12 12.86 -9.36
CA ALA A 662 3.36 12.73 -8.59
C ALA A 662 3.12 13.14 -7.14
N CYS A 663 3.16 12.19 -6.22
CA CYS A 663 2.85 12.34 -4.81
C CYS A 663 4.13 12.39 -3.95
N LYS A 664 4.37 13.50 -3.25
CA LYS A 664 5.51 13.67 -2.32
C LYS A 664 5.04 13.91 -0.89
N LYS A 665 5.68 13.28 0.09
CA LYS A 665 5.59 13.70 1.50
C LYS A 665 6.23 15.08 1.67
#